data_AF-A0A926YCH9-F1
#
_entry.id   AF-A0A926YCH9-F1
#
_cell.length_a   1.000
_cell.length_b   1.000
_cell.length_c   1.000
_cell.angle_alpha   90.00
_cell.angle_beta   90.00
_cell.angle_gamma   90.00
#
_symmetry.space_group_name_H-M   'P 1'
#
loop_
_entity.id
_entity.type
_entity.pdbx_description
1 polymer ?
#
loop_
_entity_poly.entity_id
_entity_poly.type
_entity_poly.pdbx_seq_one_letter_code
_entity_poly.pdbx_strand_id
1 'polypeptide(L)'
;MVSVDSIWVSTQCGVLSNLSTRLLTGKATSMRVSFVAICTLTALATQDLTRTASAYSTSPSPHREQEASNFVVSGNTGTPVPVVPVASPESFIVQVAGQRLADVPGHWAQSFIEPLVSRGIIQGFSDGNFRPDVALNRAQFATIIQQAFQKNSLRPAAQFADVPANYWAYNAIQNAYQMGFIRGEGSNLFNPTQNISRVQVLVGLAEGLNLKATTVNPNNLETYFDDAGSIPEYARNSVAAAIENRLVVNYPNIRSLNPNQAATRAEVAAFLYQALVKTGQMPALTPSAVANQPQNQPPLPTLSPNPIRIAPPPPSAFNTQLITNTTSIAAPPAGFSVRPTTSAIEAQQADYTLGGGDRIRLDILNVPEYAGEYQVLVNGSVNLPLIGNVSVKGLTLEGAASTISGKYAYFVREPIITISLIAPRPLKVGISGEVNRPGSYTIPLAGEGDGNGGIQFPTITQAIQLAGGINQASNLRQVLVRRPQLSGADQIIGIDLWALLQGGDLRQDLTLQDGDMIFIPTSVSTNLAEAPRLASASFSAAKTQPLNIAVVGEVSKPGSYTVTVDEAGERATLTKAIKVAGGVTQSADIRRVQIRRPTQAGSQQLIAVDLWQLLRGGDLQQDVILQQGDTIVIPTSTDVNLAEAPQLAAANFAADQTQPVSIAVVGEVARPGSHIIKSDENDTIPTITRAIQVAGGITQLADIRQVQVRRMTREGSEKTINVNLWDLLQSGDLRQDVTLQQGDTIVIPTAIALNSEEANELASASFSPAEITINIVGEVVKPGAVQVPPNTPLNQALLAAGGFNTRARKRTVELVRLNANGTVSKRSIEIDLENGINEQNNPTLRPNDVVIVGKSGLAGLSDTVGDVLSPLRFIFPILNLF
;
A
#
# COMPACT_ATOMS: atom_id res chain seq x y z
N MET A 1 2.24 13.64 -74.46
CA MET A 1 2.93 13.08 -73.27
C MET A 1 1.94 13.12 -72.10
N VAL A 2 2.13 12.31 -71.07
CA VAL A 2 1.03 11.82 -70.20
C VAL A 2 0.85 12.64 -68.91
N SER A 3 -0.40 12.97 -68.56
CA SER A 3 -0.81 13.52 -67.24
C SER A 3 -2.34 13.44 -67.06
N VAL A 4 -2.84 12.57 -66.16
CA VAL A 4 -4.23 12.34 -65.66
C VAL A 4 -4.17 11.17 -64.64
N ASP A 5 -5.06 10.90 -63.67
CA ASP A 5 -6.02 11.63 -62.78
C ASP A 5 -6.45 10.60 -61.68
N SER A 6 -7.20 10.78 -60.57
CA SER A 6 -8.02 11.81 -59.88
C SER A 6 -7.65 11.81 -58.36
N ILE A 7 -8.05 12.69 -57.42
CA ILE A 7 -9.14 13.67 -57.18
C ILE A 7 -10.45 13.06 -56.56
N TRP A 8 -11.02 13.78 -55.55
CA TRP A 8 -12.27 13.58 -54.75
C TRP A 8 -12.24 12.66 -53.49
N VAL A 9 -13.16 12.79 -52.49
CA VAL A 9 -13.41 13.90 -51.50
C VAL A 9 -14.62 13.59 -50.56
N SER A 10 -14.55 14.00 -49.28
CA SER A 10 -15.64 14.34 -48.32
C SER A 10 -16.46 13.31 -47.47
N THR A 11 -16.82 13.79 -46.26
CA THR A 11 -18.04 13.57 -45.42
C THR A 11 -18.32 12.30 -44.56
N GLN A 12 -18.16 12.48 -43.24
CA GLN A 12 -19.14 12.35 -42.13
C GLN A 12 -20.08 11.13 -41.92
N CYS A 13 -20.16 10.72 -40.64
CA CYS A 13 -21.25 10.00 -39.94
C CYS A 13 -21.59 8.53 -40.36
N GLY A 14 -22.08 7.66 -39.47
CA GLY A 14 -22.15 7.75 -38.00
C GLY A 14 -23.11 6.75 -37.31
N VAL A 15 -22.65 6.16 -36.18
CA VAL A 15 -23.40 5.59 -35.02
C VAL A 15 -24.35 4.36 -35.21
N LEU A 16 -24.40 3.51 -34.16
CA LEU A 16 -25.42 2.48 -33.82
C LEU A 16 -25.50 1.19 -34.70
N SER A 17 -26.03 0.03 -34.25
CA SER A 17 -26.08 -0.59 -32.90
C SER A 17 -26.67 -2.02 -32.94
N ASN A 18 -26.22 -2.91 -32.04
CA ASN A 18 -26.96 -4.06 -31.45
C ASN A 18 -27.48 -5.22 -32.35
N LEU A 19 -27.92 -6.28 -31.64
CA LEU A 19 -28.54 -7.55 -32.08
C LEU A 19 -27.60 -8.51 -32.86
N SER A 20 -27.26 -9.72 -32.36
CA SER A 20 -28.07 -10.88 -31.90
C SER A 20 -28.45 -11.87 -33.01
N THR A 21 -27.84 -13.06 -32.92
CA THR A 21 -28.43 -14.38 -33.20
C THR A 21 -29.09 -14.63 -34.57
N ARG A 22 -28.41 -15.36 -35.48
CA ARG A 22 -29.00 -16.54 -36.19
C ARG A 22 -28.04 -17.40 -37.03
N LEU A 23 -28.19 -18.71 -36.84
CA LEU A 23 -28.09 -19.87 -37.75
C LEU A 23 -27.32 -19.80 -39.10
N LEU A 24 -26.35 -20.71 -39.23
CA LEU A 24 -26.32 -21.84 -40.20
C LEU A 24 -26.83 -21.63 -41.64
N THR A 25 -25.90 -21.49 -42.59
CA THR A 25 -25.82 -22.16 -43.94
C THR A 25 -24.59 -21.59 -44.69
N GLY A 26 -23.91 -22.25 -45.64
CA GLY A 26 -23.96 -23.65 -46.11
C GLY A 26 -23.33 -23.78 -47.53
N LYS A 27 -22.54 -24.85 -47.78
CA LYS A 27 -21.70 -25.12 -49.00
C LYS A 27 -20.43 -24.23 -49.09
N ALA A 28 -19.18 -24.71 -49.20
CA ALA A 28 -18.54 -26.03 -49.36
C ALA A 28 -18.37 -26.64 -50.79
N THR A 29 -17.20 -26.37 -51.39
CA THR A 29 -16.40 -27.13 -52.40
C THR A 29 -15.05 -26.38 -52.59
N SER A 30 -13.89 -26.93 -52.97
CA SER A 30 -13.43 -28.30 -53.29
C SER A 30 -11.89 -28.36 -53.00
N MET A 31 -11.37 -29.20 -52.11
CA MET A 31 -10.93 -30.61 -52.29
C MET A 31 -9.54 -30.83 -52.94
N ARG A 32 -8.56 -31.28 -52.13
CA ARG A 32 -7.55 -32.35 -52.35
C ARG A 32 -6.74 -32.50 -51.02
N VAL A 33 -6.66 -33.62 -50.29
CA VAL A 33 -6.34 -35.05 -50.62
C VAL A 33 -4.85 -35.19 -50.96
N SER A 34 -3.99 -35.97 -50.28
CA SER A 34 -4.21 -37.20 -49.47
C SER A 34 -3.18 -37.42 -48.33
N PHE A 35 -3.56 -38.25 -47.33
CA PHE A 35 -2.89 -39.47 -46.74
C PHE A 35 -1.35 -39.68 -46.79
N VAL A 36 -0.67 -40.48 -45.94
CA VAL A 36 -1.02 -41.67 -45.10
C VAL A 36 -0.28 -41.64 -43.72
N ALA A 37 -0.68 -42.48 -42.75
CA ALA A 37 -0.01 -42.76 -41.47
C ALA A 37 1.36 -43.52 -41.59
N ILE A 38 2.06 -43.84 -40.48
CA ILE A 38 1.97 -45.13 -39.75
C ILE A 38 2.54 -45.00 -38.32
N CYS A 39 2.06 -45.84 -37.39
CA CYS A 39 2.51 -45.95 -35.99
C CYS A 39 3.45 -47.15 -35.76
N THR A 40 4.29 -47.10 -34.72
CA THR A 40 4.48 -48.22 -33.76
C THR A 40 5.17 -47.78 -32.46
N LEU A 41 4.88 -48.49 -31.36
CA LEU A 41 5.53 -48.35 -30.04
C LEU A 41 6.63 -49.41 -29.87
N THR A 42 7.65 -49.12 -29.08
CA THR A 42 8.06 -50.02 -27.97
C THR A 42 8.84 -49.23 -26.90
N ALA A 43 8.90 -49.76 -25.68
CA ALA A 43 9.54 -49.13 -24.52
C ALA A 43 10.70 -49.99 -23.99
N LEU A 44 11.50 -49.43 -23.06
CA LEU A 44 12.21 -50.20 -22.02
C LEU A 44 12.50 -49.30 -20.80
N ALA A 45 12.92 -49.90 -19.68
CA ALA A 45 13.00 -49.26 -18.35
C ALA A 45 14.32 -49.60 -17.61
N THR A 46 14.30 -49.61 -16.26
CA THR A 46 15.40 -49.73 -15.27
C THR A 46 16.25 -48.44 -15.11
N GLN A 47 16.45 -47.86 -13.92
CA GLN A 47 16.94 -48.36 -12.61
C GLN A 47 18.45 -48.67 -12.64
N ASP A 48 19.28 -48.17 -11.71
CA ASP A 48 19.31 -48.63 -10.31
C ASP A 48 19.84 -47.59 -9.28
N LEU A 49 19.91 -48.00 -8.01
CA LEU A 49 20.33 -47.24 -6.81
C LEU A 49 21.79 -47.54 -6.41
N THR A 50 22.43 -46.63 -5.64
CA THR A 50 23.30 -47.04 -4.50
C THR A 50 23.57 -45.87 -3.52
N ARG A 51 24.14 -46.18 -2.34
CA ARG A 51 24.07 -45.36 -1.13
C ARG A 51 25.33 -45.49 -0.25
N THR A 52 26.13 -44.41 -0.13
CA THR A 52 27.11 -44.10 0.95
C THR A 52 27.71 -42.70 0.69
N ALA A 53 28.31 -41.94 1.60
CA ALA A 53 28.18 -41.72 3.05
C ALA A 53 29.37 -40.80 3.49
N SER A 54 29.19 -39.97 4.53
CA SER A 54 30.27 -39.28 5.30
C SER A 54 31.20 -38.25 4.61
N ALA A 55 30.88 -36.97 4.88
CA ALA A 55 31.76 -35.89 5.40
C ALA A 55 33.29 -35.89 5.19
N TYR A 56 33.81 -34.76 4.69
CA TYR A 56 34.81 -33.82 5.29
C TYR A 56 34.93 -32.62 4.30
N SER A 57 34.66 -31.36 4.65
CA SER A 57 35.54 -30.39 5.33
C SER A 57 36.99 -30.35 4.81
N THR A 58 37.33 -29.39 3.93
CA THR A 58 38.23 -28.23 4.21
C THR A 58 38.58 -27.42 2.94
N SER A 59 38.76 -26.11 3.09
CA SER A 59 39.50 -25.21 2.16
C SER A 59 41.03 -25.35 2.41
N PRO A 60 41.99 -24.83 1.59
CA PRO A 60 41.92 -23.56 0.84
C PRO A 60 42.58 -23.52 -0.58
N SER A 61 42.54 -22.33 -1.18
CA SER A 61 43.27 -21.86 -2.38
C SER A 61 44.75 -21.48 -2.07
N PRO A 62 45.56 -20.82 -2.94
CA PRO A 62 45.38 -20.43 -4.36
C PRO A 62 46.62 -20.71 -5.28
N HIS A 63 46.57 -20.20 -6.53
CA HIS A 63 47.66 -19.85 -7.51
C HIS A 63 47.31 -20.34 -8.94
N ARG A 64 47.83 -19.81 -10.07
CA ARG A 64 48.25 -18.44 -10.46
C ARG A 64 48.62 -18.44 -11.98
N GLU A 65 47.85 -17.73 -12.81
CA GLU A 65 48.29 -16.90 -13.99
C GLU A 65 49.00 -17.54 -15.23
N GLN A 66 48.97 -16.82 -16.37
CA GLN A 66 49.55 -17.11 -17.71
C GLN A 66 48.79 -18.16 -18.57
N GLU A 67 48.29 -17.88 -19.79
CA GLU A 67 48.90 -17.34 -21.04
C GLU A 67 49.90 -18.28 -21.74
N ALA A 68 49.95 -18.45 -23.07
CA ALA A 68 48.98 -18.27 -24.16
C ALA A 68 49.56 -18.93 -25.45
N SER A 69 48.75 -19.46 -26.39
CA SER A 69 49.22 -19.89 -27.72
C SER A 69 48.08 -20.09 -28.74
N ASN A 70 48.30 -19.68 -29.98
CA ASN A 70 47.31 -19.72 -31.08
C ASN A 70 47.48 -20.95 -32.00
N PHE A 71 46.37 -21.42 -32.57
CA PHE A 71 46.37 -22.05 -33.88
C PHE A 71 45.08 -21.70 -34.65
N VAL A 72 45.13 -21.63 -35.98
CA VAL A 72 44.05 -21.10 -36.83
C VAL A 72 43.95 -21.92 -38.12
N VAL A 73 42.72 -22.25 -38.56
CA VAL A 73 42.18 -22.11 -39.95
C VAL A 73 40.94 -22.99 -40.17
N SER A 74 39.82 -22.31 -40.44
CA SER A 74 38.67 -22.66 -41.32
C SER A 74 38.05 -24.06 -41.33
N GLY A 75 36.74 -24.11 -41.05
CA GLY A 75 35.83 -25.23 -41.38
C GLY A 75 34.39 -24.88 -41.03
N ASN A 76 33.61 -24.34 -41.98
CA ASN A 76 32.32 -23.70 -41.69
C ASN A 76 31.11 -24.55 -42.10
N THR A 77 30.44 -25.20 -41.13
CA THR A 77 29.07 -25.71 -41.25
C THR A 77 28.30 -25.40 -39.97
N GLY A 78 26.99 -25.13 -40.10
CA GLY A 78 26.21 -24.46 -39.06
C GLY A 78 26.01 -25.27 -37.78
N THR A 79 26.50 -24.75 -36.66
CA THR A 79 26.13 -25.18 -35.30
C THR A 79 24.80 -24.55 -34.88
N PRO A 80 24.02 -25.20 -33.99
CA PRO A 80 22.84 -24.58 -33.41
C PRO A 80 23.25 -23.35 -32.56
N VAL A 81 22.38 -22.34 -32.53
CA VAL A 81 22.59 -21.15 -31.68
C VAL A 81 22.72 -21.62 -30.23
N PRO A 82 23.79 -21.24 -29.50
CA PRO A 82 23.92 -21.62 -28.10
C PRO A 82 22.76 -21.02 -27.32
N VAL A 83 22.05 -21.85 -26.56
CA VAL A 83 21.08 -21.37 -25.57
C VAL A 83 21.87 -20.61 -24.52
N VAL A 84 21.89 -19.29 -24.62
CA VAL A 84 22.46 -18.42 -23.59
C VAL A 84 21.76 -18.78 -22.28
N PRO A 85 22.48 -19.16 -21.21
CA PRO A 85 21.85 -19.48 -19.95
C PRO A 85 21.08 -18.25 -19.50
N VAL A 86 19.76 -18.39 -19.38
CA VAL A 86 18.89 -17.32 -18.88
C VAL A 86 19.40 -16.98 -17.49
N ALA A 87 19.95 -15.77 -17.33
CA ALA A 87 20.37 -15.29 -16.03
C ALA A 87 19.19 -15.44 -15.07
N SER A 88 19.38 -16.25 -14.03
CA SER A 88 18.34 -16.48 -13.03
C SER A 88 17.93 -15.11 -12.47
N PRO A 89 16.62 -14.83 -12.33
CA PRO A 89 16.20 -13.54 -11.81
C PRO A 89 16.78 -13.35 -10.42
N GLU A 90 17.54 -12.26 -10.22
CA GLU A 90 17.63 -11.70 -8.86
C GLU A 90 16.20 -11.51 -8.36
N SER A 91 15.91 -11.98 -7.16
CA SER A 91 14.54 -12.23 -6.71
C SER A 91 13.77 -10.95 -6.40
N PHE A 92 13.22 -10.33 -7.45
CA PHE A 92 12.27 -9.22 -7.38
C PHE A 92 10.93 -9.70 -6.78
N ILE A 93 10.90 -9.85 -5.46
CA ILE A 93 9.66 -10.00 -4.68
C ILE A 93 9.12 -8.60 -4.37
N VAL A 94 7.79 -8.45 -4.43
CA VAL A 94 7.09 -7.19 -4.11
C VAL A 94 7.39 -6.78 -2.66
N GLN A 95 8.23 -5.77 -2.49
CA GLN A 95 8.71 -5.33 -1.18
C GLN A 95 7.77 -4.31 -0.54
N VAL A 96 7.57 -4.40 0.77
CA VAL A 96 6.68 -3.52 1.54
C VAL A 96 7.17 -2.07 1.49
N ALA A 97 6.32 -1.16 0.99
CA ALA A 97 6.54 0.27 1.10
C ALA A 97 6.56 0.68 2.58
N GLY A 98 7.70 1.20 3.05
CA GLY A 98 7.94 1.55 4.45
C GLY A 98 9.28 1.06 5.02
N GLN A 99 9.99 0.15 4.34
CA GLN A 99 11.37 -0.18 4.71
C GLN A 99 12.30 1.03 4.50
N ARG A 100 13.02 1.44 5.56
CA ARG A 100 14.06 2.47 5.48
C ARG A 100 15.28 1.89 4.79
N LEU A 101 15.47 2.26 3.53
CA LEU A 101 16.60 1.83 2.69
C LEU A 101 17.93 2.12 3.41
N ALA A 102 18.76 1.10 3.62
CA ALA A 102 19.91 1.20 4.51
C ALA A 102 21.05 2.09 3.97
N ASP A 103 21.15 2.21 2.65
CA ASP A 103 22.24 2.82 1.89
C ASP A 103 21.87 4.16 1.21
N VAL A 104 20.66 4.68 1.46
CA VAL A 104 20.15 5.94 0.90
C VAL A 104 20.32 7.16 1.84
N PRO A 105 20.23 7.05 3.18
CA PRO A 105 20.42 8.19 4.09
C PRO A 105 21.78 8.87 3.93
N GLY A 106 21.77 10.16 3.58
CA GLY A 106 22.97 10.94 3.29
C GLY A 106 23.49 10.82 1.84
N HIS A 107 22.89 9.98 1.01
CA HIS A 107 23.19 9.92 -0.42
C HIS A 107 22.60 11.13 -1.16
N TRP A 108 23.32 11.68 -2.14
CA TRP A 108 22.91 12.92 -2.85
C TRP A 108 21.52 12.84 -3.50
N ALA A 109 21.08 11.63 -3.87
CA ALA A 109 19.80 11.39 -4.51
C ALA A 109 18.66 11.03 -3.54
N GLN A 110 18.89 11.03 -2.22
CA GLN A 110 17.89 10.66 -1.19
C GLN A 110 16.53 11.32 -1.42
N SER A 111 16.52 12.64 -1.62
CA SER A 111 15.31 13.45 -1.86
C SER A 111 14.53 13.10 -3.13
N PHE A 112 15.16 12.41 -4.09
CA PHE A 112 14.49 11.87 -5.28
C PHE A 112 14.07 10.41 -5.09
N ILE A 113 14.88 9.61 -4.39
CA ILE A 113 14.68 8.18 -4.19
C ILE A 113 13.51 7.91 -3.24
N GLU A 114 13.52 8.47 -2.04
CA GLU A 114 12.51 8.16 -1.00
C GLU A 114 11.07 8.42 -1.47
N PRO A 115 10.75 9.54 -2.16
CA PRO A 115 9.38 9.79 -2.61
C PRO A 115 8.92 8.93 -3.80
N LEU A 116 9.85 8.31 -4.55
CA LEU A 116 9.54 7.35 -5.61
C LEU A 116 9.34 5.94 -5.04
N VAL A 117 10.15 5.55 -4.06
CA VAL A 117 10.02 4.27 -3.37
C VAL A 117 8.76 4.22 -2.50
N SER A 118 8.41 5.33 -1.81
CA SER A 118 7.15 5.45 -1.06
C SER A 118 5.89 5.38 -1.94
N ARG A 119 6.03 5.47 -3.27
CA ARG A 119 4.95 5.33 -4.27
C ARG A 119 5.04 4.01 -5.06
N GLY A 120 6.02 3.13 -4.75
CA GLY A 120 6.25 1.88 -5.48
C GLY A 120 6.79 2.04 -6.91
N ILE A 121 7.11 3.26 -7.36
CA ILE A 121 7.52 3.58 -8.73
C ILE A 121 8.91 3.02 -9.06
N ILE A 122 9.81 3.04 -8.06
CA ILE A 122 11.07 2.30 -8.06
C ILE A 122 11.09 1.50 -6.76
N GLN A 123 11.56 0.26 -6.80
CA GLN A 123 11.62 -0.62 -5.62
C GLN A 123 13.08 -0.84 -5.17
N GLY A 124 13.26 -1.11 -3.88
CA GLY A 124 14.53 -1.56 -3.31
C GLY A 124 14.82 -3.02 -3.65
N PHE A 125 15.84 -3.57 -3.02
CA PHE A 125 16.16 -5.00 -3.02
C PHE A 125 15.76 -5.62 -1.68
N SER A 126 15.51 -6.93 -1.69
CA SER A 126 15.05 -7.71 -0.51
C SER A 126 16.02 -7.70 0.68
N ASP A 127 17.28 -7.31 0.46
CA ASP A 127 18.31 -7.08 1.48
C ASP A 127 18.15 -5.75 2.24
N GLY A 128 17.18 -4.91 1.87
CA GLY A 128 16.94 -3.60 2.46
C GLY A 128 17.75 -2.45 1.83
N ASN A 129 18.51 -2.72 0.78
CA ASN A 129 19.30 -1.71 0.06
C ASN A 129 18.54 -1.18 -1.16
N PHE A 130 18.82 0.07 -1.55
CA PHE A 130 18.41 0.62 -2.83
C PHE A 130 19.46 0.42 -3.93
N ARG A 131 20.74 0.28 -3.56
CA ARG A 131 21.92 0.22 -4.43
C ARG A 131 21.99 1.43 -5.39
N PRO A 132 22.08 2.68 -4.87
CA PRO A 132 21.92 3.91 -5.66
C PRO A 132 22.89 4.03 -6.83
N ASP A 133 24.17 3.69 -6.63
CA ASP A 133 25.24 3.87 -7.62
C ASP A 133 25.37 2.67 -8.61
N VAL A 134 24.51 1.66 -8.51
CA VAL A 134 24.49 0.54 -9.46
C VAL A 134 23.82 0.96 -10.76
N ALA A 135 24.44 0.63 -11.89
CA ALA A 135 23.91 0.88 -13.23
C ALA A 135 22.63 0.07 -13.52
N LEU A 136 21.67 0.68 -14.22
CA LEU A 136 20.45 0.00 -14.67
C LEU A 136 20.59 -0.58 -16.08
N ASN A 137 20.02 -1.77 -16.28
CA ASN A 137 19.80 -2.32 -17.61
C ASN A 137 18.49 -1.84 -18.25
N ARG A 138 18.41 -1.97 -19.58
CA ARG A 138 17.27 -1.48 -20.39
C ARG A 138 15.94 -2.15 -20.02
N ALA A 139 15.96 -3.41 -19.56
CA ALA A 139 14.76 -4.09 -19.06
C ALA A 139 14.27 -3.52 -17.70
N GLN A 140 15.17 -3.25 -16.76
CA GLN A 140 14.84 -2.61 -15.48
C GLN A 140 14.34 -1.17 -15.69
N PHE A 141 14.92 -0.41 -16.64
CA PHE A 141 14.38 0.91 -16.98
C PHE A 141 12.95 0.82 -17.55
N ALA A 142 12.65 -0.21 -18.35
CA ALA A 142 11.30 -0.45 -18.85
C ALA A 142 10.27 -0.72 -17.73
N THR A 143 10.64 -1.46 -16.67
CA THR A 143 9.73 -1.68 -15.52
C THR A 143 9.46 -0.40 -14.74
N ILE A 144 10.50 0.43 -14.52
CA ILE A 144 10.36 1.74 -13.87
C ILE A 144 9.41 2.65 -14.67
N ILE A 145 9.56 2.71 -16.00
CA ILE A 145 8.67 3.47 -16.88
C ILE A 145 7.22 2.95 -16.83
N GLN A 146 7.03 1.62 -16.78
CA GLN A 146 5.70 1.01 -16.68
C GLN A 146 4.97 1.37 -15.37
N GLN A 147 5.69 1.48 -14.25
CA GLN A 147 5.11 1.91 -12.97
C GLN A 147 4.89 3.42 -12.90
N ALA A 148 5.78 4.22 -13.51
CA ALA A 148 5.73 5.68 -13.44
C ALA A 148 4.63 6.32 -14.32
N PHE A 149 4.34 5.75 -15.50
CA PHE A 149 3.49 6.40 -16.51
C PHE A 149 2.38 5.48 -17.02
N GLN A 150 1.14 5.94 -16.89
CA GLN A 150 -0.04 5.34 -17.51
C GLN A 150 -0.47 6.21 -18.69
N LYS A 151 -0.05 5.84 -19.91
CA LYS A 151 -0.27 6.64 -21.13
C LYS A 151 -0.76 5.78 -22.29
N ASN A 152 -1.63 6.34 -23.13
CA ASN A 152 -2.10 5.70 -24.36
C ASN A 152 -0.93 5.34 -25.29
N SER A 153 -0.96 4.14 -25.88
CA SER A 153 0.05 3.66 -26.83
C SER A 153 0.20 4.60 -28.03
N LEU A 154 1.40 5.12 -28.24
CA LEU A 154 1.81 5.96 -29.37
C LEU A 154 2.36 5.13 -30.55
N ARG A 155 2.73 3.87 -30.31
CA ARG A 155 3.27 2.92 -31.29
C ARG A 155 2.53 1.57 -31.17
N PRO A 156 2.42 0.77 -32.24
CA PRO A 156 1.98 -0.63 -32.15
C PRO A 156 2.98 -1.49 -31.36
N ALA A 157 2.61 -2.71 -31.01
CA ALA A 157 3.53 -3.70 -30.44
C ALA A 157 4.66 -4.07 -31.43
N ALA A 158 5.85 -4.37 -30.90
CA ALA A 158 7.02 -4.81 -31.68
C ALA A 158 7.55 -6.15 -31.15
N GLN A 159 7.98 -7.05 -32.03
CA GLN A 159 8.41 -8.41 -31.65
C GLN A 159 9.92 -8.55 -31.68
N PHE A 160 10.59 -8.07 -30.62
CA PHE A 160 12.05 -8.14 -30.48
C PHE A 160 12.53 -9.59 -30.38
N ALA A 161 13.53 -9.96 -31.19
CA ALA A 161 13.99 -11.35 -31.31
C ALA A 161 14.71 -11.88 -30.05
N ASP A 162 15.18 -10.98 -29.20
CA ASP A 162 15.92 -11.21 -27.96
C ASP A 162 15.07 -11.04 -26.68
N VAL A 163 13.76 -10.79 -26.83
CA VAL A 163 12.81 -10.65 -25.70
C VAL A 163 11.65 -11.64 -25.88
N PRO A 164 11.83 -12.93 -25.52
CA PRO A 164 10.78 -13.94 -25.66
C PRO A 164 9.59 -13.65 -24.73
N ALA A 165 8.41 -14.17 -25.05
CA ALA A 165 7.16 -13.88 -24.35
C ALA A 165 7.14 -14.29 -22.86
N ASN A 166 8.04 -15.19 -22.44
CA ASN A 166 8.24 -15.60 -21.05
C ASN A 166 9.34 -14.81 -20.32
N TYR A 167 9.97 -13.81 -20.96
CA TYR A 167 10.95 -12.96 -20.31
C TYR A 167 10.28 -12.10 -19.24
N TRP A 168 10.87 -12.03 -18.04
CA TRP A 168 10.28 -11.38 -16.85
C TRP A 168 9.80 -9.94 -17.11
N ALA A 169 10.55 -9.17 -17.93
CA ALA A 169 10.21 -7.80 -18.30
C ALA A 169 9.44 -7.65 -19.63
N TYR A 170 8.98 -8.73 -20.28
CA TYR A 170 8.34 -8.67 -21.61
C TYR A 170 7.21 -7.63 -21.67
N ASN A 171 6.28 -7.70 -20.70
CA ASN A 171 5.16 -6.76 -20.62
C ASN A 171 5.61 -5.31 -20.37
N ALA A 172 6.64 -5.11 -19.55
CA ALA A 172 7.19 -3.78 -19.29
C ALA A 172 7.86 -3.17 -20.53
N ILE A 173 8.65 -3.99 -21.24
CA ILE A 173 9.32 -3.63 -22.49
C ILE A 173 8.30 -3.27 -23.57
N GLN A 174 7.24 -4.05 -23.74
CA GLN A 174 6.14 -3.72 -24.66
C GLN A 174 5.46 -2.39 -24.28
N ASN A 175 5.07 -2.20 -23.02
CA ASN A 175 4.42 -0.96 -22.58
C ASN A 175 5.33 0.27 -22.76
N ALA A 176 6.59 0.21 -22.32
CA ALA A 176 7.54 1.32 -22.45
C ALA A 176 7.87 1.66 -23.93
N TYR A 177 7.93 0.66 -24.81
CA TYR A 177 8.06 0.88 -26.26
C TYR A 177 6.81 1.53 -26.87
N GLN A 178 5.62 1.00 -26.56
CA GLN A 178 4.34 1.49 -27.06
C GLN A 178 4.05 2.92 -26.60
N MET A 179 4.29 3.25 -25.33
CA MET A 179 4.11 4.60 -24.77
C MET A 179 5.14 5.63 -25.28
N GLY A 180 6.17 5.19 -26.03
CA GLY A 180 7.16 6.06 -26.68
C GLY A 180 8.52 6.14 -25.99
N PHE A 181 8.61 5.76 -24.71
CA PHE A 181 9.75 5.99 -23.83
C PHE A 181 11.03 5.20 -24.16
N ILE A 182 10.92 4.05 -24.83
CA ILE A 182 12.10 3.24 -25.22
C ILE A 182 12.01 2.89 -26.71
N ARG A 183 13.16 2.69 -27.35
CA ARG A 183 13.30 2.17 -28.72
C ARG A 183 14.19 0.92 -28.72
N GLY A 184 13.94 0.00 -29.64
CA GLY A 184 14.89 -1.08 -29.95
C GLY A 184 16.18 -0.55 -30.57
N GLU A 185 17.20 -1.39 -30.63
CA GLU A 185 18.50 -1.09 -31.24
C GLU A 185 18.69 -2.00 -32.45
N GLY A 186 19.04 -1.42 -33.61
CA GLY A 186 19.06 -2.15 -34.88
C GLY A 186 17.66 -2.50 -35.41
N SER A 187 17.58 -3.53 -36.25
CA SER A 187 16.38 -3.86 -37.04
C SER A 187 15.33 -4.71 -36.31
N ASN A 188 15.70 -5.48 -35.26
CA ASN A 188 14.72 -6.21 -34.45
C ASN A 188 15.21 -6.65 -33.04
N LEU A 189 16.14 -5.92 -32.41
CA LEU A 189 16.68 -6.24 -31.07
C LEU A 189 16.30 -5.18 -30.04
N PHE A 190 16.26 -5.56 -28.77
CA PHE A 190 16.01 -4.65 -27.64
C PHE A 190 17.22 -4.48 -26.72
N ASN A 191 18.13 -5.45 -26.67
CA ASN A 191 19.26 -5.56 -25.76
C ASN A 191 18.84 -5.41 -24.27
N PRO A 192 17.99 -6.31 -23.71
CA PRO A 192 17.37 -6.12 -22.39
C PRO A 192 18.37 -6.09 -21.23
N THR A 193 19.48 -6.81 -21.34
CA THR A 193 20.54 -6.91 -20.32
C THR A 193 21.62 -5.83 -20.43
N GLN A 194 21.64 -5.06 -21.53
CA GLN A 194 22.59 -3.97 -21.74
C GLN A 194 22.25 -2.78 -20.82
N ASN A 195 23.28 -2.19 -20.21
CA ASN A 195 23.13 -0.99 -19.38
C ASN A 195 22.64 0.19 -20.23
N ILE A 196 21.63 0.90 -19.74
CA ILE A 196 21.11 2.09 -20.42
C ILE A 196 22.02 3.29 -20.14
N SER A 197 22.32 4.12 -21.15
CA SER A 197 23.15 5.31 -20.94
C SER A 197 22.34 6.51 -20.42
N ARG A 198 23.00 7.45 -19.74
CA ARG A 198 22.38 8.68 -19.22
C ARG A 198 21.65 9.47 -20.32
N VAL A 199 22.19 9.53 -21.53
CA VAL A 199 21.52 10.18 -22.66
C VAL A 199 20.31 9.39 -23.16
N GLN A 200 20.36 8.05 -23.18
CA GLN A 200 19.21 7.22 -23.58
C GLN A 200 18.01 7.39 -22.62
N VAL A 201 18.26 7.53 -21.31
CA VAL A 201 17.21 7.82 -20.32
C VAL A 201 16.56 9.18 -20.58
N LEU A 202 17.35 10.23 -20.79
CA LEU A 202 16.84 11.58 -21.07
C LEU A 202 16.10 11.68 -22.41
N VAL A 203 16.61 11.02 -23.45
CA VAL A 203 15.90 10.86 -24.74
C VAL A 203 14.56 10.16 -24.53
N GLY A 204 14.54 9.05 -23.79
CA GLY A 204 13.34 8.28 -23.52
C GLY A 204 12.27 9.07 -22.76
N LEU A 205 12.65 9.77 -21.70
CA LEU A 205 11.74 10.63 -20.94
C LEU A 205 11.21 11.80 -21.79
N ALA A 206 12.06 12.46 -22.57
CA ALA A 206 11.63 13.56 -23.44
C ALA A 206 10.69 13.10 -24.57
N GLU A 207 11.00 11.98 -25.25
CA GLU A 207 10.14 11.43 -26.31
C GLU A 207 8.82 10.87 -25.75
N GLY A 208 8.88 10.08 -24.68
CA GLY A 208 7.70 9.47 -24.07
C GLY A 208 6.73 10.52 -23.51
N LEU A 209 7.24 11.66 -23.01
CA LEU A 209 6.43 12.81 -22.63
C LEU A 209 6.06 13.76 -23.79
N ASN A 210 6.60 13.54 -25.01
CA ASN A 210 6.44 14.41 -26.18
C ASN A 210 6.88 15.87 -25.92
N LEU A 211 7.97 16.03 -25.17
CA LEU A 211 8.59 17.32 -24.90
C LEU A 211 9.35 17.81 -26.14
N LYS A 212 9.38 19.13 -26.32
CA LYS A 212 10.13 19.82 -27.39
C LYS A 212 10.84 21.03 -26.78
N ALA A 213 12.00 21.36 -27.33
CA ALA A 213 12.64 22.64 -27.07
C ALA A 213 11.98 23.73 -27.91
N THR A 214 11.82 24.93 -27.34
CA THR A 214 11.41 26.15 -28.07
C THR A 214 12.36 27.32 -27.80
N THR A 215 13.17 27.26 -26.75
CA THR A 215 14.15 28.29 -26.36
C THR A 215 15.58 27.73 -26.26
N VAL A 216 15.77 26.46 -25.91
CA VAL A 216 17.10 25.82 -25.89
C VAL A 216 17.47 25.32 -27.28
N ASN A 217 18.56 25.85 -27.85
CA ASN A 217 19.04 25.45 -29.18
C ASN A 217 19.83 24.11 -29.11
N PRO A 218 19.39 23.04 -29.80
CA PRO A 218 20.11 21.75 -29.86
C PRO A 218 21.55 21.83 -30.38
N ASN A 219 21.85 22.87 -31.17
CA ASN A 219 23.16 23.07 -31.80
C ASN A 219 24.11 23.94 -30.94
N ASN A 220 23.74 24.25 -29.68
CA ASN A 220 24.54 25.07 -28.77
C ASN A 220 24.42 24.60 -27.30
N LEU A 221 24.43 23.28 -27.09
CA LEU A 221 24.37 22.63 -25.77
C LEU A 221 25.64 22.82 -24.94
N GLU A 222 26.73 23.21 -25.60
CA GLU A 222 28.04 23.55 -25.08
C GLU A 222 27.97 24.73 -24.06
N THR A 223 26.94 25.55 -24.13
CA THR A 223 26.63 26.58 -23.11
C THR A 223 26.14 25.99 -21.78
N TYR A 224 25.58 24.77 -21.78
CA TYR A 224 25.04 24.08 -20.60
C TYR A 224 26.01 23.04 -20.04
N PHE A 225 26.70 22.29 -20.91
CA PHE A 225 27.61 21.21 -20.52
C PHE A 225 28.97 21.30 -21.20
N ASP A 226 30.04 21.08 -20.45
CA ASP A 226 31.42 21.11 -20.92
C ASP A 226 31.75 19.91 -21.83
N ASP A 227 31.02 18.80 -21.66
CA ASP A 227 31.12 17.57 -22.44
C ASP A 227 30.04 17.46 -23.53
N ALA A 228 29.34 18.54 -23.88
CA ALA A 228 28.25 18.53 -24.86
C ALA A 228 28.64 17.98 -26.25
N GLY A 229 29.91 18.11 -26.65
CA GLY A 229 30.44 17.48 -27.87
C GLY A 229 30.38 15.94 -27.86
N SER A 230 30.22 15.30 -26.70
CA SER A 230 30.01 13.85 -26.56
C SER A 230 28.55 13.41 -26.71
N ILE A 231 27.60 14.36 -26.84
CA ILE A 231 26.17 14.05 -27.01
C ILE A 231 25.95 13.54 -28.44
N PRO A 232 25.40 12.31 -28.62
CA PRO A 232 25.09 11.81 -29.95
C PRO A 232 24.08 12.70 -30.69
N GLU A 233 24.27 12.90 -32.00
CA GLU A 233 23.48 13.84 -32.80
C GLU A 233 21.96 13.56 -32.73
N TYR A 234 21.55 12.28 -32.74
CA TYR A 234 20.14 11.88 -32.59
C TYR A 234 19.51 12.36 -31.27
N ALA A 235 20.32 12.61 -30.24
CA ALA A 235 19.86 12.97 -28.91
C ALA A 235 19.82 14.48 -28.65
N ARG A 236 20.54 15.31 -29.44
CA ARG A 236 20.65 16.77 -29.19
C ARG A 236 19.30 17.45 -29.00
N ASN A 237 18.33 17.14 -29.86
CA ASN A 237 16.95 17.67 -29.78
C ASN A 237 16.25 17.31 -28.46
N SER A 238 16.35 16.05 -28.04
CA SER A 238 15.69 15.55 -26.83
C SER A 238 16.40 16.01 -25.55
N VAL A 239 17.73 16.17 -25.59
CA VAL A 239 18.50 16.77 -24.49
C VAL A 239 18.17 18.27 -24.34
N ALA A 240 18.05 19.02 -25.44
CA ALA A 240 17.58 20.40 -25.40
C ALA A 240 16.19 20.50 -24.75
N ALA A 241 15.25 19.64 -25.15
CA ALA A 241 13.93 19.56 -24.54
C ALA A 241 13.97 19.18 -23.05
N ALA A 242 14.88 18.28 -22.65
CA ALA A 242 15.08 17.89 -21.26
C ALA A 242 15.66 19.03 -20.39
N ILE A 243 16.59 19.83 -20.91
CA ILE A 243 17.10 21.03 -20.23
C ILE A 243 15.97 22.04 -20.03
N GLU A 244 15.24 22.37 -21.10
CA GLU A 244 14.18 23.39 -21.10
C GLU A 244 13.03 23.04 -20.14
N ASN A 245 12.79 21.75 -19.93
CA ASN A 245 11.76 21.22 -19.04
C ASN A 245 12.30 20.78 -17.66
N ARG A 246 13.58 21.06 -17.34
CA ARG A 246 14.29 20.72 -16.08
C ARG A 246 14.39 19.24 -15.72
N LEU A 247 14.32 18.34 -16.70
CA LEU A 247 14.50 16.90 -16.48
C LEU A 247 15.94 16.52 -16.10
N VAL A 248 16.94 17.34 -16.49
CA VAL A 248 18.36 17.04 -16.23
C VAL A 248 18.76 17.41 -14.79
N VAL A 249 19.36 16.44 -14.10
CA VAL A 249 20.03 16.60 -12.80
C VAL A 249 21.44 16.00 -12.91
N ASN A 250 22.46 16.77 -12.58
CA ASN A 250 23.87 16.40 -12.72
C ASN A 250 24.59 16.57 -11.38
N TYR A 251 25.13 15.47 -10.83
CA TYR A 251 25.91 15.46 -9.58
C TYR A 251 27.18 14.61 -9.77
N PRO A 252 28.33 14.97 -9.17
CA PRO A 252 28.58 16.23 -8.44
C PRO A 252 28.85 17.42 -9.36
N ASN A 253 29.29 17.20 -10.61
CA ASN A 253 29.57 18.29 -11.55
C ASN A 253 28.33 18.65 -12.38
N ILE A 254 27.69 19.77 -12.04
CA ILE A 254 26.48 20.26 -12.72
C ILE A 254 26.66 20.53 -14.23
N ARG A 255 27.89 20.82 -14.68
CA ARG A 255 28.24 21.08 -16.09
C ARG A 255 28.70 19.84 -16.86
N SER A 256 28.67 18.64 -16.26
CA SER A 256 29.01 17.40 -16.95
C SER A 256 27.78 16.50 -17.10
N LEU A 257 27.39 16.21 -18.34
CA LEU A 257 26.23 15.37 -18.64
C LEU A 257 26.58 13.88 -18.65
N ASN A 258 27.83 13.51 -18.92
CA ASN A 258 28.32 12.14 -19.12
C ASN A 258 27.36 11.29 -20.00
N PRO A 259 27.03 11.76 -21.22
CA PRO A 259 25.89 11.23 -21.99
C PRO A 259 26.00 9.74 -22.30
N ASN A 260 27.22 9.25 -22.54
CA ASN A 260 27.49 7.87 -22.95
C ASN A 260 27.81 6.93 -21.77
N GLN A 261 27.87 7.45 -20.53
CA GLN A 261 28.03 6.64 -19.32
C GLN A 261 26.73 5.89 -19.01
N ALA A 262 26.86 4.67 -18.48
CA ALA A 262 25.73 3.90 -17.96
C ALA A 262 25.05 4.63 -16.79
N ALA A 263 23.73 4.76 -16.82
CA ALA A 263 22.96 5.48 -15.82
C ALA A 263 22.75 4.62 -14.56
N THR A 264 23.08 5.19 -13.40
CA THR A 264 22.85 4.60 -12.08
C THR A 264 21.39 4.70 -11.65
N ARG A 265 20.98 3.87 -10.68
CA ARG A 265 19.64 3.89 -10.07
C ARG A 265 19.29 5.25 -9.47
N ALA A 266 20.27 5.93 -8.87
CA ALA A 266 20.14 7.30 -8.34
C ALA A 266 19.89 8.35 -9.43
N GLU A 267 20.62 8.29 -10.54
CA GLU A 267 20.47 9.24 -11.66
C GLU A 267 19.13 9.06 -12.36
N VAL A 268 18.72 7.80 -12.61
CA VAL A 268 17.40 7.50 -13.17
C VAL A 268 16.29 7.94 -12.22
N ALA A 269 16.43 7.76 -10.90
CA ALA A 269 15.49 8.29 -9.93
C ALA A 269 15.40 9.83 -9.99
N ALA A 270 16.53 10.53 -10.08
CA ALA A 270 16.55 12.00 -10.19
C ALA A 270 15.90 12.52 -11.49
N PHE A 271 16.23 11.94 -12.64
CA PHE A 271 15.61 12.31 -13.92
C PHE A 271 14.10 11.99 -13.93
N LEU A 272 13.70 10.83 -13.41
CA LEU A 272 12.29 10.42 -13.34
C LEU A 272 11.48 11.29 -12.40
N TYR A 273 12.03 11.67 -11.24
CA TYR A 273 11.38 12.60 -10.32
C TYR A 273 11.04 13.92 -11.03
N GLN A 274 12.01 14.52 -11.73
CA GLN A 274 11.78 15.77 -12.47
C GLN A 274 10.77 15.59 -13.62
N ALA A 275 10.79 14.45 -14.31
CA ALA A 275 9.80 14.12 -15.33
C ALA A 275 8.36 14.03 -14.74
N LEU A 276 8.21 13.47 -13.54
CA LEU A 276 6.93 13.39 -12.82
C LEU A 276 6.51 14.73 -12.18
N VAL A 277 7.45 15.60 -11.83
CA VAL A 277 7.15 17.01 -11.49
C VAL A 277 6.61 17.74 -12.72
N LYS A 278 7.22 17.52 -13.89
CA LYS A 278 6.81 18.15 -15.16
C LYS A 278 5.40 17.73 -15.61
N THR A 279 4.94 16.53 -15.25
CA THR A 279 3.55 16.06 -15.48
C THR A 279 2.58 16.42 -14.35
N GLY A 280 3.05 17.04 -13.25
CA GLY A 280 2.21 17.37 -12.08
C GLY A 280 1.90 16.18 -11.16
N GLN A 281 2.56 15.04 -11.35
CA GLN A 281 2.39 13.82 -10.55
C GLN A 281 3.25 13.81 -9.28
N MET A 282 4.27 14.67 -9.20
CA MET A 282 5.15 14.86 -8.02
C MET A 282 5.29 16.35 -7.66
N PRO A 283 5.47 16.69 -6.37
CA PRO A 283 5.74 18.08 -5.96
C PRO A 283 7.19 18.47 -6.30
N ALA A 284 7.40 19.72 -6.71
CA ALA A 284 8.75 20.25 -6.89
C ALA A 284 9.51 20.30 -5.55
N LEU A 285 10.76 19.86 -5.54
CA LEU A 285 11.64 19.97 -4.38
C LEU A 285 12.12 21.42 -4.20
N THR A 286 12.38 21.82 -2.96
CA THR A 286 12.91 23.15 -2.61
C THR A 286 14.29 23.38 -3.24
N PRO A 287 14.65 24.61 -3.68
CA PRO A 287 15.90 24.89 -4.41
C PRO A 287 17.17 24.33 -3.76
N SER A 288 17.28 24.35 -2.42
CA SER A 288 18.41 23.81 -1.66
C SER A 288 18.64 22.30 -1.85
N ALA A 289 17.61 21.54 -2.24
CA ALA A 289 17.70 20.11 -2.58
C ALA A 289 17.89 19.86 -4.09
N VAL A 290 17.95 20.93 -4.90
CA VAL A 290 18.02 20.89 -6.37
C VAL A 290 19.23 21.68 -6.89
N ALA A 291 20.24 21.91 -6.04
CA ALA A 291 21.50 22.59 -6.38
C ALA A 291 22.30 21.92 -7.52
N ASN A 292 21.89 20.72 -7.93
CA ASN A 292 22.50 19.85 -8.93
C ASN A 292 21.96 20.10 -10.37
N GLN A 293 21.59 21.34 -10.71
CA GLN A 293 21.09 21.72 -12.04
C GLN A 293 22.04 22.72 -12.74
N PRO A 294 22.22 22.62 -14.08
CA PRO A 294 23.11 23.51 -14.82
C PRO A 294 22.63 24.97 -14.77
N GLN A 295 23.53 25.90 -14.43
CA GLN A 295 23.17 27.27 -14.02
C GLN A 295 22.56 28.18 -15.11
N ASN A 296 22.58 27.76 -16.37
CA ASN A 296 22.06 28.53 -17.51
C ASN A 296 20.60 28.19 -17.89
N GLN A 297 19.88 27.42 -17.05
CA GLN A 297 18.45 27.15 -17.30
C GLN A 297 17.59 28.44 -17.28
N PRO A 298 16.46 28.47 -18.01
CA PRO A 298 15.46 29.53 -17.85
C PRO A 298 15.04 29.67 -16.37
N PRO A 299 14.69 30.88 -15.90
CA PRO A 299 14.26 31.09 -14.52
C PRO A 299 13.02 30.27 -14.17
N LEU A 300 12.81 29.97 -12.87
CA LEU A 300 11.57 29.31 -12.44
C LEU A 300 10.36 30.12 -12.95
N PRO A 301 9.32 29.47 -13.52
CA PRO A 301 8.12 30.18 -13.94
C PRO A 301 7.48 30.79 -12.69
N THR A 302 7.67 32.08 -12.51
CA THR A 302 6.93 32.85 -11.51
C THR A 302 5.45 32.73 -11.86
N LEU A 303 4.61 32.42 -10.86
CA LEU A 303 3.16 32.34 -11.04
C LEU A 303 2.58 33.74 -11.19
N SER A 304 2.86 34.35 -12.35
CA SER A 304 2.30 35.62 -12.79
C SER A 304 0.82 35.39 -13.12
N PRO A 305 -0.13 35.97 -12.35
CA PRO A 305 -1.55 35.65 -12.49
C PRO A 305 -2.12 36.30 -13.75
N ASN A 306 -2.26 35.53 -14.82
CA ASN A 306 -2.96 35.95 -16.04
C ASN A 306 -4.26 35.12 -16.18
N PRO A 307 -5.45 35.74 -16.25
CA PRO A 307 -6.71 35.05 -16.03
C PRO A 307 -7.16 34.20 -17.23
N ILE A 308 -7.19 32.88 -17.07
CA ILE A 308 -7.81 31.96 -18.03
C ILE A 308 -9.32 32.10 -17.93
N ARG A 309 -9.93 32.75 -18.94
CA ARG A 309 -11.39 32.96 -19.01
C ARG A 309 -12.12 31.69 -19.48
N ILE A 310 -12.31 30.74 -18.56
CA ILE A 310 -13.10 29.53 -18.80
C ILE A 310 -14.57 29.91 -19.06
N ALA A 311 -15.16 29.37 -20.14
CA ALA A 311 -16.57 29.54 -20.45
C ALA A 311 -17.44 28.59 -19.59
N PRO A 312 -18.64 29.01 -19.14
CA PRO A 312 -19.50 28.15 -18.34
C PRO A 312 -20.05 26.96 -19.14
N PRO A 313 -20.21 25.78 -18.53
CA PRO A 313 -20.81 24.61 -19.18
C PRO A 313 -22.33 24.80 -19.41
N PRO A 314 -22.91 24.12 -20.42
CA PRO A 314 -24.35 24.20 -20.69
C PRO A 314 -25.18 23.48 -19.61
N PRO A 315 -26.38 23.99 -19.26
CA PRO A 315 -27.24 23.36 -18.27
C PRO A 315 -27.94 22.11 -18.84
N SER A 316 -27.65 20.93 -18.30
CA SER A 316 -28.48 19.73 -18.51
C SER A 316 -29.68 19.75 -17.56
N ALA A 317 -30.89 19.74 -18.11
CA ALA A 317 -32.11 19.81 -17.32
C ALA A 317 -32.42 18.48 -16.61
N PHE A 318 -32.53 18.51 -15.28
CA PHE A 318 -33.28 17.50 -14.54
C PHE A 318 -34.73 17.96 -14.39
N ASN A 319 -35.66 17.12 -14.85
CA ASN A 319 -37.09 17.39 -14.79
C ASN A 319 -37.68 16.66 -13.57
N THR A 320 -38.28 17.38 -12.64
CA THR A 320 -38.99 16.79 -11.50
C THR A 320 -40.14 17.71 -11.13
N GLN A 321 -41.38 17.25 -11.35
CA GLN A 321 -42.56 18.05 -11.08
C GLN A 321 -43.08 17.85 -9.66
N LEU A 322 -43.40 18.97 -9.01
CA LEU A 322 -44.58 19.20 -8.17
C LEU A 322 -45.05 18.02 -7.31
N ILE A 323 -44.67 18.06 -6.03
CA ILE A 323 -45.60 17.76 -4.94
C ILE A 323 -45.66 18.97 -4.00
N THR A 324 -46.77 19.70 -4.05
CA THR A 324 -47.05 20.80 -3.12
C THR A 324 -47.58 20.25 -1.81
N ASN A 325 -46.98 20.67 -0.69
CA ASN A 325 -47.69 20.73 0.59
C ASN A 325 -47.11 21.85 1.46
N THR A 326 -47.98 22.71 1.96
CA THR A 326 -47.64 23.90 2.74
C THR A 326 -47.75 23.61 4.24
N THR A 327 -46.68 23.86 4.98
CA THR A 327 -46.75 24.04 6.44
C THR A 327 -45.81 25.18 6.84
N SER A 328 -46.41 26.27 7.31
CA SER A 328 -45.69 27.46 7.80
C SER A 328 -45.37 27.30 9.29
N ILE A 329 -44.11 27.45 9.66
CA ILE A 329 -43.70 27.78 11.03
C ILE A 329 -42.63 28.89 10.97
N ALA A 330 -42.80 29.88 11.85
CA ALA A 330 -42.13 31.17 11.92
C ALA A 330 -40.61 31.25 11.64
N ALA A 331 -40.21 32.34 10.98
CA ALA A 331 -38.84 32.83 10.96
C ALA A 331 -38.59 33.86 12.09
N PRO A 332 -37.47 33.79 12.82
CA PRO A 332 -36.94 34.90 13.60
C PRO A 332 -36.48 36.08 12.69
N PRO A 333 -36.31 37.30 13.24
CA PRO A 333 -36.28 38.51 12.43
C PRO A 333 -34.98 38.71 11.62
N ALA A 334 -35.13 39.29 10.42
CA ALA A 334 -34.01 39.79 9.64
C ALA A 334 -33.38 41.03 10.30
N GLY A 335 -32.06 41.00 10.52
CA GLY A 335 -31.32 42.08 11.21
C GLY A 335 -29.87 42.27 10.78
N PHE A 336 -29.39 41.53 9.77
CA PHE A 336 -27.99 41.59 9.32
C PHE A 336 -27.89 41.72 7.79
N SER A 337 -27.95 42.97 7.31
CA SER A 337 -27.48 43.29 5.96
C SER A 337 -25.95 43.20 5.94
N VAL A 338 -25.40 42.04 5.60
CA VAL A 338 -23.97 41.90 5.28
C VAL A 338 -23.69 42.69 4.00
N ARG A 339 -23.34 43.96 4.17
CA ARG A 339 -22.90 44.82 3.08
C ARG A 339 -21.51 44.33 2.65
N PRO A 340 -21.29 43.96 1.37
CA PRO A 340 -19.97 43.61 0.89
C PRO A 340 -19.11 44.89 0.86
N THR A 341 -18.41 45.16 1.95
CA THR A 341 -17.57 46.34 2.10
C THR A 341 -16.26 46.13 1.37
N THR A 342 -16.26 46.41 0.05
CA THR A 342 -15.07 46.42 -0.82
C THR A 342 -14.19 47.65 -0.52
N SER A 343 -13.79 47.78 0.75
CA SER A 343 -13.01 48.90 1.30
C SER A 343 -11.97 48.41 2.31
N ALA A 344 -11.44 47.20 2.08
CA ALA A 344 -10.30 46.62 2.77
C ALA A 344 -8.99 46.75 1.95
N ILE A 345 -8.91 47.76 1.07
CA ILE A 345 -7.67 48.16 0.38
C ILE A 345 -7.05 49.34 1.15
N GLU A 346 -6.79 49.08 2.42
CA GLU A 346 -5.91 49.89 3.27
C GLU A 346 -5.48 48.96 4.41
N ALA A 347 -4.33 48.31 4.23
CA ALA A 347 -3.69 47.52 5.28
C ALA A 347 -3.04 48.50 6.28
N GLN A 348 -3.88 49.24 6.97
CA GLN A 348 -3.48 50.27 7.92
C GLN A 348 -2.67 49.60 9.03
N GLN A 349 -1.39 49.95 9.10
CA GLN A 349 -0.51 49.54 10.18
C GLN A 349 -1.16 49.99 11.49
N ALA A 350 -1.55 49.04 12.33
CA ALA A 350 -2.40 49.34 13.48
C ALA A 350 -1.57 50.03 14.57
N ASP A 351 -1.53 51.36 14.51
CA ASP A 351 -0.72 52.18 15.42
C ASP A 351 -1.02 51.85 16.89
N TYR A 352 0.05 51.65 17.65
CA TYR A 352 -0.06 51.20 19.04
C TYR A 352 -0.75 52.26 19.89
N THR A 353 -1.88 51.89 20.50
CA THR A 353 -2.66 52.76 21.38
C THR A 353 -2.48 52.40 22.84
N LEU A 354 -2.12 53.39 23.65
CA LEU A 354 -1.78 53.23 25.06
C LEU A 354 -2.99 52.77 25.88
N GLY A 355 -2.75 51.87 26.83
CA GLY A 355 -3.75 51.35 27.76
C GLY A 355 -3.14 50.90 29.09
N GLY A 356 -4.00 50.58 30.05
CA GLY A 356 -3.56 50.20 31.39
C GLY A 356 -2.66 48.97 31.38
N GLY A 357 -1.47 49.10 31.97
CA GLY A 357 -0.42 48.09 32.00
C GLY A 357 0.87 48.50 31.28
N ASP A 358 0.80 49.39 30.28
CA ASP A 358 1.95 49.83 29.48
C ASP A 358 3.01 50.56 30.31
N ARG A 359 4.29 50.41 29.96
CA ARG A 359 5.39 51.23 30.46
C ARG A 359 5.93 52.12 29.34
N ILE A 360 5.89 53.43 29.55
CA ILE A 360 6.44 54.44 28.65
C ILE A 360 7.64 55.14 29.28
N ARG A 361 8.57 55.55 28.44
CA ARG A 361 9.60 56.54 28.79
C ARG A 361 9.15 57.88 28.22
N LEU A 362 9.16 58.90 29.07
CA LEU A 362 8.89 60.28 28.70
C LEU A 362 10.17 61.09 28.89
N ASP A 363 10.59 61.80 27.85
CA ASP A 363 11.72 62.73 27.90
C ASP A 363 11.23 64.13 27.49
N ILE A 364 11.53 65.15 28.31
CA ILE A 364 11.23 66.56 28.01
C ILE A 364 12.53 67.27 27.62
N LEU A 365 12.56 67.89 26.44
CA LEU A 365 13.74 68.60 25.96
C LEU A 365 14.12 69.72 26.93
N ASN A 366 15.40 69.78 27.31
CA ASN A 366 15.98 70.73 28.27
C ASN A 366 15.41 70.68 29.71
N VAL A 367 14.56 69.70 30.06
CA VAL A 367 14.00 69.55 31.41
C VAL A 367 14.10 68.09 31.90
N PRO A 368 15.33 67.58 32.16
CA PRO A 368 15.55 66.18 32.53
C PRO A 368 14.94 65.80 33.89
N GLU A 369 14.66 66.78 34.76
CA GLU A 369 14.06 66.56 36.10
C GLU A 369 12.64 65.98 36.07
N TYR A 370 11.93 66.09 34.94
CA TYR A 370 10.62 65.47 34.73
C TYR A 370 10.66 64.29 33.74
N ALA A 371 11.82 63.99 33.17
CA ALA A 371 12.03 62.82 32.33
C ALA A 371 12.09 61.55 33.20
N GLY A 372 11.56 60.43 32.69
CA GLY A 372 11.53 59.18 33.45
C GLY A 372 10.69 58.08 32.82
N GLU A 373 10.66 56.94 33.51
CA GLU A 373 9.77 55.83 33.18
C GLU A 373 8.46 55.96 33.97
N TYR A 374 7.34 55.80 33.27
CA TYR A 374 6.01 55.89 33.88
C TYR A 374 5.13 54.72 33.41
N GLN A 375 4.35 54.16 34.33
CA GLN A 375 3.38 53.11 34.01
C GLN A 375 1.98 53.71 33.80
N VAL A 376 1.29 53.26 32.76
CA VAL A 376 -0.12 53.57 32.52
C VAL A 376 -0.96 52.75 33.49
N LEU A 377 -1.69 53.42 34.39
CA LEU A 377 -2.54 52.81 35.41
C LEU A 377 -3.75 52.11 34.78
N VAL A 378 -4.44 51.24 35.54
CA VAL A 378 -5.58 50.44 35.07
C VAL A 378 -6.74 51.29 34.50
N ASN A 379 -6.92 52.51 35.00
CA ASN A 379 -7.90 53.48 34.47
C ASN A 379 -7.49 54.11 33.12
N GLY A 380 -6.27 53.86 32.65
CA GLY A 380 -5.71 54.43 31.42
C GLY A 380 -5.11 55.84 31.58
N SER A 381 -4.72 56.21 32.81
CA SER A 381 -3.99 57.46 33.08
C SER A 381 -2.55 57.22 33.54
N VAL A 382 -1.67 58.19 33.27
CA VAL A 382 -0.29 58.24 33.76
C VAL A 382 -0.20 59.31 34.84
N ASN A 383 0.43 59.00 35.98
CA ASN A 383 0.73 60.00 37.00
C ASN A 383 2.07 60.68 36.66
N LEU A 384 2.05 62.00 36.51
CA LEU A 384 3.18 62.80 36.04
C LEU A 384 3.48 63.98 37.00
N PRO A 385 4.75 64.37 37.20
CA PRO A 385 5.13 65.52 38.02
C PRO A 385 4.38 66.81 37.66
N LEU A 386 4.02 67.60 38.67
CA LEU A 386 3.27 68.87 38.59
C LEU A 386 1.83 68.80 38.01
N ILE A 387 1.58 67.97 36.99
CA ILE A 387 0.31 67.90 36.25
C ILE A 387 -0.62 66.76 36.68
N GLY A 388 -0.13 65.81 37.48
CA GLY A 388 -0.92 64.74 38.07
C GLY A 388 -1.35 63.66 37.08
N ASN A 389 -2.59 63.17 37.19
CA ASN A 389 -3.10 62.08 36.36
C ASN A 389 -3.55 62.59 34.98
N VAL A 390 -2.80 62.27 33.93
CA VAL A 390 -3.18 62.55 32.53
C VAL A 390 -3.74 61.28 31.88
N SER A 391 -4.94 61.35 31.30
CA SER A 391 -5.52 60.25 30.54
C SER A 391 -4.80 60.07 29.20
N VAL A 392 -4.28 58.87 28.95
CA VAL A 392 -3.63 58.48 27.68
C VAL A 392 -4.35 57.31 26.98
N LYS A 393 -5.41 56.77 27.59
CA LYS A 393 -6.17 55.61 27.09
C LYS A 393 -6.63 55.80 25.65
N GLY A 394 -6.22 54.91 24.75
CA GLY A 394 -6.60 54.93 23.34
C GLY A 394 -5.83 55.96 22.48
N LEU A 395 -4.87 56.70 23.05
CA LEU A 395 -4.02 57.60 22.28
C LEU A 395 -2.80 56.85 21.73
N THR A 396 -2.33 57.25 20.54
CA THR A 396 -0.98 56.90 20.05
C THR A 396 0.09 57.58 20.91
N LEU A 397 1.36 57.15 20.78
CA LEU A 397 2.49 57.78 21.48
C LEU A 397 2.59 59.29 21.20
N GLU A 398 2.38 59.69 19.94
CA GLU A 398 2.35 61.10 19.51
C GLU A 398 1.13 61.86 20.07
N GLY A 399 -0.07 61.25 20.03
CA GLY A 399 -1.28 61.84 20.60
C GLY A 399 -1.16 62.05 22.12
N ALA A 400 -0.51 61.12 22.82
CA ALA A 400 -0.20 61.25 24.23
C ALA A 400 0.88 62.33 24.48
N ALA A 401 1.94 62.39 23.67
CA ALA A 401 2.98 63.42 23.78
C ALA A 401 2.41 64.83 23.59
N SER A 402 1.55 65.03 22.60
CA SER A 402 0.81 66.29 22.37
C SER A 402 -0.11 66.64 23.56
N THR A 403 -0.89 65.66 24.03
CA THR A 403 -1.80 65.83 25.20
C THR A 403 -1.04 66.21 26.47
N ILE A 404 0.13 65.61 26.70
CA ILE A 404 0.97 65.86 27.89
C ILE A 404 1.76 67.18 27.73
N SER A 405 2.24 67.53 26.54
CA SER A 405 2.87 68.82 26.23
C SER A 405 1.92 69.98 26.52
N GLY A 406 0.66 69.89 26.05
CA GLY A 406 -0.39 70.88 26.34
C GLY A 406 -0.74 71.01 27.85
N LYS A 407 -0.42 70.01 28.67
CA LYS A 407 -0.55 70.10 30.14
C LYS A 407 0.69 70.70 30.80
N TYR A 408 1.89 70.39 30.32
CA TYR A 408 3.13 70.99 30.83
C TYR A 408 3.34 72.45 30.41
N ALA A 409 2.65 72.94 29.38
CA ALA A 409 2.77 74.32 28.89
C ALA A 409 2.46 75.43 29.93
N TYR A 410 1.81 75.09 31.05
CA TYR A 410 1.60 76.00 32.19
C TYR A 410 2.82 76.13 33.13
N PHE A 411 3.79 75.21 33.03
CA PHE A 411 4.94 75.08 33.94
C PHE A 411 6.29 75.15 33.22
N VAL A 412 6.33 74.71 31.95
CA VAL A 412 7.49 74.72 31.07
C VAL A 412 7.14 75.52 29.82
N ARG A 413 8.04 76.41 29.39
CA ARG A 413 7.87 77.18 28.15
C ARG A 413 8.23 76.30 26.95
N GLU A 414 7.30 76.20 26.00
CA GLU A 414 7.47 75.46 24.73
C GLU A 414 7.96 74.00 24.94
N PRO A 415 7.23 73.17 25.73
CA PRO A 415 7.68 71.82 26.11
C PRO A 415 7.61 70.84 24.94
N ILE A 416 8.75 70.61 24.30
CA ILE A 416 8.94 69.50 23.35
C ILE A 416 9.09 68.21 24.17
N ILE A 417 8.15 67.28 23.99
CA ILE A 417 8.08 66.02 24.74
C ILE A 417 8.14 64.86 23.76
N THR A 418 9.05 63.92 24.01
CA THR A 418 9.13 62.64 23.32
C THR A 418 8.60 61.54 24.24
N ILE A 419 7.76 60.65 23.70
CA ILE A 419 7.31 59.45 24.42
C ILE A 419 7.71 58.22 23.59
N SER A 420 8.40 57.28 24.23
CA SER A 420 8.72 55.97 23.68
C SER A 420 8.12 54.86 24.55
N LEU A 421 7.77 53.73 23.94
CA LEU A 421 7.26 52.58 24.69
C LEU A 421 8.43 51.70 25.14
N ILE A 422 8.51 51.41 26.44
CA ILE A 422 9.52 50.52 27.04
C ILE A 422 9.02 49.09 27.04
N ALA A 423 7.75 48.89 27.43
CA ALA A 423 7.12 47.58 27.46
C ALA A 423 5.63 47.72 27.11
N PRO A 424 5.16 47.11 26.01
CA PRO A 424 3.73 46.95 25.73
C PRO A 424 3.06 45.99 26.71
N ARG A 425 1.81 46.25 27.06
CA ARG A 425 0.96 45.32 27.82
C ARG A 425 0.68 44.05 26.99
N PRO A 426 0.72 42.84 27.59
CA PRO A 426 0.33 41.61 26.91
C PRO A 426 -1.13 41.65 26.43
N LEU A 427 -1.38 41.20 25.20
CA LEU A 427 -2.73 41.11 24.64
C LEU A 427 -3.50 39.98 25.31
N LYS A 428 -4.80 40.19 25.58
CA LYS A 428 -5.71 39.12 25.98
C LYS A 428 -6.65 38.76 24.84
N VAL A 429 -6.69 37.49 24.46
CA VAL A 429 -7.56 36.99 23.39
C VAL A 429 -8.31 35.74 23.85
N GLY A 430 -9.57 35.58 23.43
CA GLY A 430 -10.34 34.36 23.66
C GLY A 430 -10.36 33.48 22.42
N ILE A 431 -10.24 32.16 22.59
CA ILE A 431 -10.22 31.20 21.49
C ILE A 431 -11.26 30.11 21.78
N SER A 432 -12.14 29.86 20.83
CA SER A 432 -13.34 29.04 21.02
C SER A 432 -13.72 28.25 19.77
N GLY A 433 -14.49 27.16 19.96
CA GLY A 433 -14.85 26.24 18.88
C GLY A 433 -13.82 25.11 18.69
N GLU A 434 -13.59 24.72 17.44
CA GLU A 434 -12.97 23.45 17.04
C GLU A 434 -11.42 23.46 17.09
N VAL A 435 -10.86 23.74 18.26
CA VAL A 435 -9.41 23.73 18.55
C VAL A 435 -9.08 22.70 19.63
N ASN A 436 -7.80 22.33 19.77
CA ASN A 436 -7.36 21.37 20.79
C ASN A 436 -7.57 21.89 22.22
N ARG A 437 -7.39 23.20 22.46
CA ARG A 437 -7.49 23.82 23.79
C ARG A 437 -8.22 25.17 23.72
N PRO A 438 -9.58 25.20 23.73
CA PRO A 438 -10.32 26.45 23.82
C PRO A 438 -10.10 27.11 25.20
N GLY A 439 -10.09 28.45 25.25
CA GLY A 439 -9.83 29.20 26.48
C GLY A 439 -9.40 30.66 26.24
N SER A 440 -9.07 31.36 27.33
CA SER A 440 -8.49 32.71 27.28
C SER A 440 -6.96 32.67 27.33
N TYR A 441 -6.31 33.29 26.35
CA TYR A 441 -4.87 33.34 26.21
C TYR A 441 -4.34 34.75 26.46
N THR A 442 -3.16 34.85 27.06
CA THR A 442 -2.43 36.12 27.24
C THR A 442 -1.13 36.02 26.46
N ILE A 443 -0.98 36.85 25.43
CA ILE A 443 0.16 36.80 24.49
C ILE A 443 1.07 37.99 24.80
N PRO A 444 2.35 37.77 25.18
CA PRO A 444 3.30 38.87 25.36
C PRO A 444 3.59 39.51 24.00
N LEU A 445 3.57 40.84 23.95
CA LEU A 445 4.01 41.59 22.77
C LEU A 445 5.53 41.73 22.79
N ALA A 446 6.18 41.26 21.73
CA ALA A 446 7.62 41.38 21.55
C ALA A 446 7.98 42.77 20.98
N GLY A 447 9.03 43.39 21.53
CA GLY A 447 9.53 44.68 21.07
C GLY A 447 10.89 45.00 21.66
N GLU A 448 11.96 44.48 21.05
CA GLU A 448 13.36 44.83 21.33
C GLU A 448 14.27 44.35 20.18
N GLY A 449 15.49 44.89 20.07
CA GLY A 449 16.51 44.44 19.09
C GLY A 449 16.94 45.49 18.06
N ASP A 450 16.51 45.32 16.82
CA ASP A 450 17.32 45.63 15.62
C ASP A 450 17.18 47.06 15.06
N GLY A 451 17.00 48.06 15.93
CA GLY A 451 17.01 49.50 15.57
C GLY A 451 15.82 50.02 14.73
N ASN A 452 15.08 49.14 14.04
CA ASN A 452 13.84 49.46 13.34
C ASN A 452 12.64 49.33 14.31
N GLY A 453 12.41 50.36 15.12
CA GLY A 453 11.50 50.33 16.28
C GLY A 453 10.01 50.19 15.98
N GLY A 454 9.56 49.00 15.58
CA GLY A 454 8.15 48.62 15.45
C GLY A 454 7.76 47.49 16.40
N ILE A 455 6.57 47.55 16.98
CA ILE A 455 6.01 46.50 17.85
C ILE A 455 5.37 45.43 16.95
N GLN A 456 5.75 44.16 17.12
CA GLN A 456 5.08 43.06 16.41
C GLN A 456 3.82 42.60 17.15
N PHE A 457 2.66 42.85 16.54
CA PHE A 457 1.40 42.25 16.96
C PHE A 457 1.30 40.79 16.47
N PRO A 458 0.89 39.84 17.33
CA PRO A 458 0.71 38.45 16.95
C PRO A 458 -0.47 38.28 15.99
N THR A 459 -0.44 37.22 15.20
CA THR A 459 -1.48 36.90 14.23
C THR A 459 -2.42 35.79 14.73
N ILE A 460 -3.56 35.64 14.07
CA ILE A 460 -4.55 34.61 14.38
C ILE A 460 -3.96 33.20 14.37
N THR A 461 -3.06 32.86 13.43
CA THR A 461 -2.41 31.54 13.42
C THR A 461 -1.48 31.31 14.61
N GLN A 462 -0.79 32.33 15.11
CA GLN A 462 0.04 32.24 16.33
C GLN A 462 -0.82 32.00 17.58
N ALA A 463 -1.95 32.69 17.71
CA ALA A 463 -2.90 32.44 18.79
C ALA A 463 -3.47 31.01 18.73
N ILE A 464 -3.78 30.52 17.53
CA ILE A 464 -4.23 29.14 17.30
C ILE A 464 -3.14 28.11 17.68
N GLN A 465 -1.86 28.39 17.42
CA GLN A 465 -0.74 27.55 17.89
C GLN A 465 -0.70 27.47 19.42
N LEU A 466 -0.91 28.59 20.13
CA LEU A 466 -1.00 28.62 21.59
C LEU A 466 -2.21 27.83 22.12
N ALA A 467 -3.33 27.80 21.38
CA ALA A 467 -4.48 26.91 21.62
C ALA A 467 -4.21 25.42 21.32
N GLY A 468 -2.96 25.03 21.09
CA GLY A 468 -2.57 23.66 20.73
C GLY A 468 -2.92 23.27 19.30
N GLY A 469 -3.28 24.22 18.45
CA GLY A 469 -3.60 24.03 17.04
C GLY A 469 -5.04 23.62 16.74
N ILE A 470 -5.38 23.63 15.44
CA ILE A 470 -6.68 23.20 14.92
C ILE A 470 -6.89 21.68 14.94
N ASN A 471 -8.16 21.27 15.03
CA ASN A 471 -8.60 19.90 14.78
C ASN A 471 -8.89 19.73 13.27
N GLN A 472 -8.83 18.50 12.71
CA GLN A 472 -9.21 18.30 11.29
C GLN A 472 -10.73 18.49 11.05
N ALA A 473 -11.52 18.52 12.12
CA ALA A 473 -12.94 18.84 12.05
C ALA A 473 -13.23 20.35 11.90
N SER A 474 -12.21 21.21 11.89
CA SER A 474 -12.36 22.68 11.78
C SER A 474 -12.87 23.14 10.42
N ASN A 475 -13.74 24.16 10.40
CA ASN A 475 -14.15 24.88 9.20
C ASN A 475 -13.30 26.14 9.03
N LEU A 476 -12.13 25.99 8.41
CA LEU A 476 -11.18 27.09 8.20
C LEU A 476 -11.66 28.18 7.24
N ARG A 477 -12.73 27.93 6.47
CA ARG A 477 -13.29 28.86 5.47
C ARG A 477 -14.22 29.89 6.09
N GLN A 478 -14.57 29.73 7.38
CA GLN A 478 -15.59 30.52 8.08
C GLN A 478 -15.14 30.86 9.52
N VAL A 479 -13.84 31.09 9.73
CA VAL A 479 -13.31 31.53 11.03
C VAL A 479 -13.81 32.95 11.31
N LEU A 480 -14.27 33.20 12.52
CA LEU A 480 -14.81 34.51 12.93
C LEU A 480 -13.92 35.13 14.01
N VAL A 481 -13.57 36.39 13.84
CA VAL A 481 -12.95 37.23 14.88
C VAL A 481 -13.92 38.33 15.25
N ARG A 482 -14.35 38.34 16.52
CA ARG A 482 -15.15 39.41 17.12
C ARG A 482 -14.21 40.35 17.87
N ARG A 483 -14.08 41.58 17.36
CA ARG A 483 -13.20 42.64 17.87
C ARG A 483 -14.01 43.70 18.61
N PRO A 484 -13.77 43.96 19.91
CA PRO A 484 -14.48 45.00 20.64
C PRO A 484 -14.11 46.39 20.12
N GLN A 485 -15.11 47.28 19.95
CA GLN A 485 -14.88 48.66 19.52
C GLN A 485 -15.15 49.66 20.65
N LEU A 486 -14.31 50.70 20.73
CA LEU A 486 -14.43 51.76 21.75
C LEU A 486 -15.69 52.65 21.58
N SER A 487 -16.32 52.61 20.41
CA SER A 487 -17.32 53.62 19.97
C SER A 487 -18.68 53.03 19.59
N GLY A 488 -18.92 51.73 19.80
CA GLY A 488 -20.16 51.09 19.31
C GLY A 488 -20.20 49.58 19.52
N ALA A 489 -20.94 48.89 18.65
CA ALA A 489 -21.05 47.44 18.65
C ALA A 489 -19.79 46.76 18.12
N ASP A 490 -19.53 45.53 18.57
CA ASP A 490 -18.34 44.77 18.21
C ASP A 490 -18.28 44.46 16.71
N GLN A 491 -17.09 44.56 16.15
CA GLN A 491 -16.82 44.27 14.74
C GLN A 491 -16.64 42.77 14.55
N ILE A 492 -17.38 42.18 13.62
CA ILE A 492 -17.22 40.76 13.24
C ILE A 492 -16.45 40.71 11.91
N ILE A 493 -15.32 40.02 11.93
CA ILE A 493 -14.41 39.84 10.80
C ILE A 493 -14.45 38.36 10.41
N GLY A 494 -14.82 38.05 9.17
CA GLY A 494 -14.75 36.71 8.61
C GLY A 494 -13.39 36.46 7.95
N ILE A 495 -12.78 35.31 8.25
CA ILE A 495 -11.43 34.94 7.84
C ILE A 495 -11.45 33.56 7.15
N ASP A 496 -10.76 33.44 6.02
CA ASP A 496 -10.53 32.17 5.32
C ASP A 496 -9.09 31.67 5.54
N LEU A 497 -8.86 30.96 6.64
CA LEU A 497 -7.59 30.28 6.91
C LEU A 497 -7.32 29.09 5.98
N TRP A 498 -8.30 28.64 5.19
CA TRP A 498 -8.04 27.69 4.11
C TRP A 498 -7.36 28.37 2.91
N ALA A 499 -7.75 29.61 2.56
CA ALA A 499 -7.06 30.40 1.54
C ALA A 499 -5.59 30.70 1.92
N LEU A 500 -5.32 30.91 3.22
CA LEU A 500 -3.95 30.97 3.75
C LEU A 500 -3.17 29.67 3.49
N LEU A 501 -3.75 28.50 3.79
CA LEU A 501 -3.10 27.20 3.60
C LEU A 501 -2.96 26.76 2.13
N GLN A 502 -3.90 27.14 1.27
CA GLN A 502 -3.89 26.73 -0.14
C GLN A 502 -3.07 27.68 -1.04
N GLY A 503 -3.09 28.98 -0.76
CA GLY A 503 -2.49 30.01 -1.62
C GLY A 503 -1.46 30.92 -0.96
N GLY A 504 -1.21 30.78 0.36
CA GLY A 504 -0.31 31.68 1.09
C GLY A 504 -0.84 33.09 1.26
N ASP A 505 -2.18 33.30 1.23
CA ASP A 505 -2.79 34.62 1.35
C ASP A 505 -2.66 35.19 2.77
N LEU A 506 -1.53 35.85 3.04
CA LEU A 506 -1.21 36.45 4.34
C LEU A 506 -2.25 37.47 4.83
N ARG A 507 -3.11 38.01 3.96
CA ARG A 507 -4.21 38.91 4.35
C ARG A 507 -5.27 38.21 5.22
N GLN A 508 -5.28 36.87 5.23
CA GLN A 508 -6.14 36.06 6.09
C GLN A 508 -5.51 35.82 7.48
N ASP A 509 -4.20 36.01 7.65
CA ASP A 509 -3.54 35.85 8.96
C ASP A 509 -3.65 37.15 9.78
N LEU A 510 -4.89 37.49 10.13
CA LEU A 510 -5.26 38.75 10.79
C LEU A 510 -4.40 39.04 12.04
N THR A 511 -3.86 40.25 12.12
CA THR A 511 -3.18 40.77 13.32
C THR A 511 -4.19 41.02 14.44
N LEU A 512 -3.87 40.54 15.64
CA LEU A 512 -4.77 40.54 16.79
C LEU A 512 -4.65 41.81 17.63
N GLN A 513 -5.76 42.16 18.27
CA GLN A 513 -5.89 43.29 19.19
C GLN A 513 -6.40 42.83 20.56
N ASP A 514 -6.26 43.69 21.57
CA ASP A 514 -6.63 43.38 22.95
C ASP A 514 -8.14 43.23 23.10
N GLY A 515 -8.58 42.05 23.58
CA GLY A 515 -9.98 41.68 23.68
C GLY A 515 -10.56 40.95 22.46
N ASP A 516 -9.78 40.65 21.42
CA ASP A 516 -10.25 39.84 20.29
C ASP A 516 -10.74 38.45 20.71
N MET A 517 -11.90 38.07 20.20
CA MET A 517 -12.53 36.76 20.43
C MET A 517 -12.58 35.96 19.11
N ILE A 518 -11.76 34.91 19.03
CA ILE A 518 -11.66 33.99 17.89
C ILE A 518 -12.64 32.82 18.09
N PHE A 519 -13.45 32.55 17.07
CA PHE A 519 -14.34 31.40 16.98
C PHE A 519 -14.09 30.60 15.69
N ILE A 520 -13.82 29.31 15.83
CA ILE A 520 -13.53 28.38 14.73
C ILE A 520 -14.69 27.36 14.67
N PRO A 521 -15.58 27.43 13.66
CA PRO A 521 -16.71 26.51 13.58
C PRO A 521 -16.27 25.06 13.30
N THR A 522 -17.08 24.09 13.71
CA THR A 522 -16.93 22.68 13.27
C THR A 522 -17.50 22.51 11.85
N SER A 523 -16.84 21.71 11.02
CA SER A 523 -17.25 21.34 9.66
C SER A 523 -18.36 20.29 9.67
N VAL A 524 -19.40 20.52 8.87
CA VAL A 524 -20.57 19.63 8.76
C VAL A 524 -20.23 18.29 8.10
N SER A 525 -19.18 18.24 7.27
CA SER A 525 -18.66 17.03 6.64
C SER A 525 -17.12 17.06 6.58
N THR A 526 -16.50 15.88 6.51
CA THR A 526 -15.04 15.74 6.37
C THR A 526 -14.67 15.53 4.91
N ASN A 527 -13.73 16.32 4.37
CA ASN A 527 -13.13 16.06 3.08
C ASN A 527 -11.78 15.34 3.25
N LEU A 528 -11.72 14.06 2.92
CA LEU A 528 -10.51 13.24 3.09
C LEU A 528 -9.32 13.74 2.25
N ALA A 529 -9.57 14.38 1.10
CA ALA A 529 -8.51 14.98 0.27
C ALA A 529 -7.89 16.23 0.91
N GLU A 530 -8.62 16.90 1.82
CA GLU A 530 -8.17 18.11 2.52
C GLU A 530 -7.49 17.79 3.86
N ALA A 531 -7.86 16.68 4.52
CA ALA A 531 -7.35 16.30 5.85
C ALA A 531 -5.80 16.20 5.95
N PRO A 532 -5.06 15.65 4.97
CA PRO A 532 -3.59 15.64 5.00
C PRO A 532 -2.95 17.04 5.00
N ARG A 533 -3.62 18.02 4.37
CA ARG A 533 -3.21 19.43 4.34
C ARG A 533 -3.48 20.13 5.67
N LEU A 534 -4.67 19.92 6.24
CA LEU A 534 -5.01 20.40 7.59
C LEU A 534 -4.00 19.90 8.62
N ALA A 535 -3.68 18.60 8.60
CA ALA A 535 -2.68 17.99 9.48
C ALA A 535 -1.21 18.37 9.15
N SER A 536 -0.97 19.17 8.11
CA SER A 536 0.35 19.77 7.80
C SER A 536 0.43 21.27 8.06
N ALA A 537 -0.68 21.92 8.44
CA ALA A 537 -0.69 23.34 8.74
C ALA A 537 0.32 23.66 9.84
N SER A 538 1.04 24.78 9.72
CA SER A 538 1.94 25.29 10.77
C SER A 538 1.21 25.56 12.10
N PHE A 539 -0.11 25.72 12.05
CA PHE A 539 -1.02 25.93 13.18
C PHE A 539 -1.93 24.73 13.47
N SER A 540 -1.56 23.52 13.03
CA SER A 540 -2.19 22.26 13.44
C SER A 540 -1.61 21.72 14.75
N ALA A 541 -2.21 20.64 15.28
CA ALA A 541 -1.78 20.00 16.52
C ALA A 541 -0.29 19.60 16.51
N ALA A 542 0.37 19.73 17.66
CA ALA A 542 1.78 19.35 17.81
C ALA A 542 1.96 17.84 17.54
N LYS A 543 2.73 17.52 16.49
CA LYS A 543 2.80 16.18 15.87
C LYS A 543 3.22 15.04 16.80
N THR A 544 3.84 15.32 17.93
CA THR A 544 4.51 14.34 18.81
C THR A 544 3.72 13.96 20.07
N GLN A 545 2.49 14.46 20.25
CA GLN A 545 1.68 14.05 21.42
C GLN A 545 1.10 12.64 21.21
N PRO A 546 1.15 11.74 22.22
CA PRO A 546 0.55 10.41 22.14
C PRO A 546 -0.97 10.49 22.10
N LEU A 547 -1.59 9.72 21.21
CA LEU A 547 -3.03 9.80 20.91
C LEU A 547 -3.78 8.62 21.51
N ASN A 548 -4.74 8.89 22.38
CA ASN A 548 -5.63 7.90 22.98
C ASN A 548 -6.85 7.69 22.06
N ILE A 549 -7.05 6.45 21.64
CA ILE A 549 -8.11 6.01 20.71
C ILE A 549 -8.81 4.76 21.23
N ALA A 550 -9.90 4.37 20.58
CA ALA A 550 -10.51 3.05 20.73
C ALA A 550 -10.58 2.32 19.39
N VAL A 551 -10.38 1.01 19.39
CA VAL A 551 -10.54 0.13 18.21
C VAL A 551 -11.48 -1.01 18.57
N VAL A 552 -12.59 -1.13 17.84
CA VAL A 552 -13.66 -2.11 18.13
C VAL A 552 -14.16 -2.81 16.86
N GLY A 553 -14.66 -4.04 17.00
CA GLY A 553 -15.11 -4.90 15.91
C GLY A 553 -14.09 -5.98 15.54
N GLU A 554 -13.98 -6.31 14.25
CA GLU A 554 -13.17 -7.42 13.73
C GLU A 554 -11.67 -7.12 13.65
N VAL A 555 -11.06 -6.97 14.83
CA VAL A 555 -9.60 -6.92 15.04
C VAL A 555 -9.14 -8.02 16.00
N SER A 556 -7.86 -8.36 15.94
CA SER A 556 -7.24 -9.37 16.79
C SER A 556 -7.41 -9.06 18.28
N LYS A 557 -7.28 -7.78 18.67
CA LYS A 557 -7.42 -7.28 20.05
C LYS A 557 -8.25 -5.98 20.05
N PRO A 558 -9.57 -6.04 20.28
CA PRO A 558 -10.38 -4.85 20.51
C PRO A 558 -10.01 -4.19 21.85
N GLY A 559 -10.05 -2.86 21.92
CA GLY A 559 -9.72 -2.13 23.16
C GLY A 559 -9.41 -0.65 22.98
N SER A 560 -9.02 0.00 24.08
CA SER A 560 -8.45 1.36 24.06
C SER A 560 -6.93 1.29 23.91
N TYR A 561 -6.38 2.15 23.06
CA TYR A 561 -4.96 2.16 22.71
C TYR A 561 -4.37 3.57 22.75
N THR A 562 -3.12 3.69 23.17
CA THR A 562 -2.33 4.91 23.04
C THR A 562 -1.36 4.73 21.87
N VAL A 563 -1.61 5.42 20.76
CA VAL A 563 -0.72 5.40 19.59
C VAL A 563 0.30 6.53 19.75
N THR A 564 1.56 6.15 19.96
CA THR A 564 2.69 7.07 19.97
C THR A 564 3.06 7.46 18.53
N VAL A 565 3.25 8.76 18.30
CA VAL A 565 4.03 9.23 17.16
C VAL A 565 5.51 9.10 17.51
N ASP A 566 6.29 8.53 16.59
CA ASP A 566 7.72 8.31 16.75
C ASP A 566 8.57 9.56 16.50
N GLU A 567 9.86 9.45 16.83
CA GLU A 567 10.85 10.53 16.70
C GLU A 567 11.13 10.93 15.23
N ALA A 568 10.74 10.10 14.25
CA ALA A 568 10.74 10.45 12.83
C ALA A 568 9.54 11.32 12.42
N GLY A 569 8.53 11.46 13.29
CA GLY A 569 7.33 12.25 13.06
C GLY A 569 6.26 11.55 12.21
N GLU A 570 6.28 10.21 12.13
CA GLU A 570 5.26 9.45 11.41
C GLU A 570 3.92 9.50 12.17
N ARG A 571 2.99 10.28 11.62
CA ARG A 571 1.64 10.54 12.16
C ARG A 571 0.94 9.23 12.57
N ALA A 572 0.12 9.30 13.61
CA ALA A 572 -0.82 8.22 13.92
C ALA A 572 -1.88 8.12 12.81
N THR A 573 -1.81 7.09 11.99
CA THR A 573 -2.81 6.77 10.96
C THR A 573 -3.68 5.58 11.35
N LEU A 574 -4.77 5.37 10.61
CA LEU A 574 -5.72 4.28 10.81
C LEU A 574 -5.03 2.90 10.76
N THR A 575 -4.16 2.65 9.77
CA THR A 575 -3.42 1.38 9.66
C THR A 575 -2.47 1.15 10.85
N LYS A 576 -1.78 2.20 11.31
CA LYS A 576 -0.89 2.15 12.49
C LYS A 576 -1.68 1.80 13.76
N ALA A 577 -2.85 2.40 13.96
CA ALA A 577 -3.76 2.06 15.06
C ALA A 577 -4.31 0.63 14.99
N ILE A 578 -4.74 0.20 13.80
CA ILE A 578 -5.20 -1.18 13.56
C ILE A 578 -4.09 -2.19 13.89
N LYS A 579 -2.85 -1.91 13.49
CA LYS A 579 -1.69 -2.76 13.79
C LYS A 579 -1.39 -2.82 15.30
N VAL A 580 -1.54 -1.71 16.02
CA VAL A 580 -1.45 -1.68 17.51
C VAL A 580 -2.57 -2.49 18.17
N ALA A 581 -3.77 -2.51 17.59
CA ALA A 581 -4.87 -3.42 17.94
C ALA A 581 -4.67 -4.89 17.48
N GLY A 582 -3.45 -5.25 17.07
CA GLY A 582 -3.08 -6.59 16.62
C GLY A 582 -3.56 -6.96 15.23
N GLY A 583 -4.06 -6.01 14.44
CA GLY A 583 -4.48 -6.16 13.05
C GLY A 583 -5.93 -6.62 12.82
N VAL A 584 -6.44 -6.43 11.61
CA VAL A 584 -7.79 -6.91 11.20
C VAL A 584 -7.84 -8.41 10.98
N THR A 585 -8.98 -9.03 11.29
CA THR A 585 -9.23 -10.43 10.94
C THR A 585 -9.62 -10.56 9.46
N GLN A 586 -9.57 -11.78 8.90
CA GLN A 586 -10.15 -12.03 7.57
C GLN A 586 -11.70 -11.97 7.53
N SER A 587 -12.36 -11.86 8.69
CA SER A 587 -13.80 -11.66 8.78
C SER A 587 -14.19 -10.17 8.73
N ALA A 588 -13.22 -9.26 8.81
CA ALA A 588 -13.42 -7.82 8.79
C ALA A 588 -13.94 -7.30 7.44
N ASP A 589 -14.93 -6.41 7.50
CA ASP A 589 -15.34 -5.60 6.35
C ASP A 589 -14.45 -4.36 6.24
N ILE A 590 -13.30 -4.51 5.60
CA ILE A 590 -12.37 -3.39 5.42
C ILE A 590 -12.85 -2.33 4.40
N ARG A 591 -14.03 -2.51 3.79
CA ARG A 591 -14.67 -1.53 2.87
C ARG A 591 -15.64 -0.59 3.58
N ARG A 592 -16.06 -0.93 4.80
CA ARG A 592 -17.04 -0.18 5.60
C ARG A 592 -16.49 0.22 6.97
N VAL A 593 -15.17 0.45 7.06
CA VAL A 593 -14.53 0.95 8.28
C VAL A 593 -15.07 2.34 8.59
N GLN A 594 -15.30 2.62 9.87
CA GLN A 594 -15.83 3.90 10.35
C GLN A 594 -14.92 4.45 11.44
N ILE A 595 -14.58 5.74 11.35
CA ILE A 595 -14.01 6.49 12.47
C ILE A 595 -15.11 7.39 13.02
N ARG A 596 -15.44 7.21 14.30
CA ARG A 596 -16.32 8.08 15.07
C ARG A 596 -15.45 9.05 15.85
N ARG A 597 -15.42 10.30 15.39
CA ARG A 597 -14.56 11.36 15.89
C ARG A 597 -15.36 12.30 16.81
N PRO A 598 -14.97 12.50 18.08
CA PRO A 598 -15.62 13.50 18.92
C PRO A 598 -15.32 14.91 18.42
N THR A 599 -16.29 15.82 18.52
CA THR A 599 -16.13 17.25 18.23
C THR A 599 -16.14 18.06 19.52
N GLN A 600 -15.61 19.29 19.51
CA GLN A 600 -15.68 20.16 20.69
C GLN A 600 -17.11 20.63 21.02
N ALA A 601 -18.07 20.43 20.10
CA ALA A 601 -19.49 20.65 20.33
C ALA A 601 -20.20 19.46 21.01
N GLY A 602 -19.47 18.38 21.35
CA GLY A 602 -20.03 17.17 21.97
C GLY A 602 -20.78 16.24 21.01
N SER A 603 -20.77 16.54 19.70
CA SER A 603 -21.30 15.65 18.66
C SER A 603 -20.24 14.64 18.20
N GLN A 604 -20.65 13.63 17.43
CA GLN A 604 -19.73 12.71 16.76
C GLN A 604 -19.77 12.94 15.25
N GLN A 605 -18.60 13.19 14.66
CA GLN A 605 -18.38 13.22 13.22
C GLN A 605 -18.09 11.79 12.76
N LEU A 606 -18.86 11.28 11.79
CA LEU A 606 -18.68 9.95 11.21
C LEU A 606 -17.86 10.05 9.92
N ILE A 607 -16.71 9.38 9.88
CA ILE A 607 -15.85 9.29 8.70
C ILE A 607 -15.91 7.84 8.21
N ALA A 608 -16.44 7.63 7.00
CA ALA A 608 -16.39 6.33 6.33
C ALA A 608 -15.06 6.17 5.59
N VAL A 609 -14.49 4.97 5.63
CA VAL A 609 -13.17 4.64 5.06
C VAL A 609 -13.21 3.30 4.36
N ASP A 610 -12.64 3.24 3.15
CA ASP A 610 -12.48 2.02 2.38
C ASP A 610 -11.00 1.62 2.28
N LEU A 611 -10.53 0.82 3.25
CA LEU A 611 -9.17 0.28 3.24
C LEU A 611 -8.94 -0.74 2.11
N TRP A 612 -9.97 -1.17 1.37
CA TRP A 612 -9.78 -1.95 0.14
C TRP A 612 -9.17 -1.08 -0.98
N GLN A 613 -9.50 0.22 -1.02
CA GLN A 613 -8.89 1.19 -1.94
C GLN A 613 -7.43 1.50 -1.55
N LEU A 614 -7.10 1.49 -0.26
CA LEU A 614 -5.70 1.50 0.18
C LEU A 614 -4.96 0.22 -0.29
N LEU A 615 -5.53 -0.95 -0.02
CA LEU A 615 -4.90 -2.25 -0.26
C LEU A 615 -4.68 -2.57 -1.76
N ARG A 616 -5.64 -2.27 -2.64
CA ARG A 616 -5.48 -2.48 -4.10
C ARG A 616 -4.97 -1.26 -4.87
N GLY A 617 -5.31 -0.05 -4.45
CA GLY A 617 -5.06 1.18 -5.20
C GLY A 617 -3.92 2.03 -4.67
N GLY A 618 -3.43 1.75 -3.46
CA GLY A 618 -2.45 2.61 -2.79
C GLY A 618 -3.02 3.98 -2.37
N ASP A 619 -4.35 4.13 -2.26
CA ASP A 619 -4.97 5.42 -1.94
C ASP A 619 -4.73 5.82 -0.47
N LEU A 620 -3.66 6.57 -0.24
CA LEU A 620 -3.27 7.10 1.06
C LEU A 620 -4.31 8.06 1.68
N GLN A 621 -5.35 8.49 0.95
CA GLN A 621 -6.46 9.25 1.54
C GLN A 621 -7.34 8.40 2.46
N GLN A 622 -7.31 7.07 2.28
CA GLN A 622 -8.01 6.12 3.15
C GLN A 622 -7.25 5.83 4.45
N ASP A 623 -5.93 6.07 4.50
CA ASP A 623 -5.18 5.91 5.76
C ASP A 623 -5.31 7.16 6.64
N VAL A 624 -6.53 7.38 7.13
CA VAL A 624 -6.95 8.62 7.79
C VAL A 624 -6.09 8.91 9.02
N ILE A 625 -5.57 10.14 9.08
CA ILE A 625 -4.80 10.64 10.22
C ILE A 625 -5.73 10.81 11.43
N LEU A 626 -5.37 10.18 12.54
CA LEU A 626 -6.20 10.09 13.74
C LEU A 626 -6.10 11.34 14.62
N GLN A 627 -7.07 11.46 15.53
CA GLN A 627 -7.18 12.51 16.55
C GLN A 627 -7.54 11.92 17.92
N GLN A 628 -7.37 12.73 18.96
CA GLN A 628 -7.62 12.34 20.35
C GLN A 628 -9.09 11.94 20.54
N GLY A 629 -9.34 10.73 21.05
CA GLY A 629 -10.67 10.19 21.28
C GLY A 629 -11.35 9.55 20.06
N ASP A 630 -10.66 9.44 18.90
CA ASP A 630 -11.19 8.71 17.75
C ASP A 630 -11.54 7.25 18.13
N THR A 631 -12.76 6.82 17.78
CA THR A 631 -13.21 5.44 17.92
C THR A 631 -13.32 4.80 16.54
N ILE A 632 -12.39 3.89 16.24
CA ILE A 632 -12.34 3.10 15.01
C ILE A 632 -13.27 1.88 15.17
N VAL A 633 -14.20 1.73 14.25
CA VAL A 633 -15.18 0.64 14.19
C VAL A 633 -14.96 -0.13 12.88
N ILE A 634 -14.67 -1.42 13.00
CA ILE A 634 -14.37 -2.32 11.87
C ILE A 634 -15.46 -3.40 11.84
N PRO A 635 -16.49 -3.29 10.98
CA PRO A 635 -17.63 -4.21 11.00
C PRO A 635 -17.23 -5.64 10.63
N THR A 636 -18.04 -6.61 11.04
CA THR A 636 -18.00 -7.96 10.46
C THR A 636 -18.54 -7.92 9.02
N SER A 637 -17.81 -8.52 8.07
CA SER A 637 -18.32 -8.74 6.71
C SER A 637 -19.43 -9.79 6.73
N THR A 638 -20.46 -9.63 5.91
CA THR A 638 -21.52 -10.65 5.75
C THR A 638 -20.94 -11.94 5.17
N ASP A 639 -20.05 -11.82 4.18
CA ASP A 639 -19.51 -12.91 3.37
C ASP A 639 -17.99 -12.92 3.42
N VAL A 640 -17.33 -14.08 3.31
CA VAL A 640 -15.86 -14.15 3.13
C VAL A 640 -15.59 -14.42 1.66
N ASN A 641 -15.05 -13.43 0.95
CA ASN A 641 -14.63 -13.63 -0.43
C ASN A 641 -13.26 -14.33 -0.46
N LEU A 642 -13.25 -15.63 -0.76
CA LEU A 642 -12.03 -16.45 -0.83
C LEU A 642 -10.99 -15.93 -1.84
N ALA A 643 -11.41 -15.22 -2.89
CA ALA A 643 -10.48 -14.60 -3.84
C ALA A 643 -9.79 -13.33 -3.28
N GLU A 644 -10.24 -12.82 -2.13
CA GLU A 644 -9.76 -11.58 -1.50
C GLU A 644 -9.13 -11.82 -0.13
N ALA A 645 -9.47 -12.93 0.55
CA ALA A 645 -8.89 -13.30 1.84
C ALA A 645 -7.34 -13.40 1.85
N PRO A 646 -6.65 -13.89 0.79
CA PRO A 646 -5.18 -13.87 0.75
C PRO A 646 -4.59 -12.46 0.62
N GLN A 647 -5.27 -11.56 -0.10
CA GLN A 647 -4.83 -10.16 -0.23
C GLN A 647 -4.98 -9.43 1.11
N LEU A 648 -6.07 -9.69 1.83
CA LEU A 648 -6.30 -9.18 3.18
C LEU A 648 -5.31 -9.78 4.20
N ALA A 649 -4.97 -11.07 4.11
CA ALA A 649 -4.01 -11.72 5.00
C ALA A 649 -2.58 -11.15 4.86
N ALA A 650 -2.21 -10.71 3.65
CA ALA A 650 -0.90 -10.12 3.35
C ALA A 650 -0.82 -8.59 3.59
N ALA A 651 -1.90 -7.95 4.06
CA ALA A 651 -1.90 -6.52 4.33
C ALA A 651 -0.98 -6.15 5.52
N ASN A 652 -0.29 -5.01 5.46
CA ASN A 652 0.58 -4.54 6.55
C ASN A 652 -0.17 -4.17 7.86
N PHE A 653 -1.51 -4.11 7.80
CA PHE A 653 -2.45 -3.92 8.90
C PHE A 653 -3.30 -5.19 9.20
N ALA A 654 -3.00 -6.33 8.58
CA ALA A 654 -3.62 -7.63 8.87
C ALA A 654 -3.24 -8.13 10.27
N ALA A 655 -4.02 -9.08 10.79
CA ALA A 655 -3.68 -9.79 12.02
C ALA A 655 -2.38 -10.59 11.87
N ASP A 656 -1.53 -10.51 12.90
CA ASP A 656 -0.27 -11.25 13.01
C ASP A 656 -0.53 -12.77 12.99
N GLN A 657 0.00 -13.43 11.95
CA GLN A 657 -0.13 -14.87 11.68
C GLN A 657 1.12 -15.67 12.09
N THR A 658 2.13 -15.01 12.69
CA THR A 658 3.33 -15.67 13.24
C THR A 658 3.06 -16.35 14.60
N GLN A 659 1.94 -16.02 15.23
CA GLN A 659 1.54 -16.56 16.53
C GLN A 659 0.93 -17.97 16.38
N PRO A 660 1.26 -18.92 17.29
CA PRO A 660 0.76 -20.29 17.19
C PRO A 660 -0.77 -20.36 17.38
N VAL A 661 -1.46 -20.89 16.38
CA VAL A 661 -2.92 -20.90 16.29
C VAL A 661 -3.47 -22.23 16.82
N SER A 662 -4.31 -22.17 17.85
CA SER A 662 -5.08 -23.33 18.31
C SER A 662 -6.39 -23.44 17.51
N ILE A 663 -6.60 -24.61 16.90
CA ILE A 663 -7.75 -24.95 16.06
C ILE A 663 -8.31 -26.32 16.46
N ALA A 664 -9.50 -26.66 15.97
CA ALA A 664 -10.06 -28.01 16.04
C ALA A 664 -10.21 -28.61 14.62
N VAL A 665 -9.95 -29.91 14.47
CA VAL A 665 -10.22 -30.66 13.23
C VAL A 665 -11.16 -31.83 13.58
N VAL A 666 -12.27 -31.95 12.86
CA VAL A 666 -13.30 -32.97 13.10
C VAL A 666 -13.82 -33.57 11.78
N GLY A 667 -14.24 -34.83 11.83
CA GLY A 667 -14.65 -35.60 10.66
C GLY A 667 -13.53 -36.50 10.12
N GLU A 668 -13.47 -36.67 8.80
CA GLU A 668 -12.62 -37.67 8.12
C GLU A 668 -11.13 -37.28 8.05
N VAL A 669 -10.47 -37.30 9.20
CA VAL A 669 -9.00 -37.18 9.34
C VAL A 669 -8.43 -38.29 10.22
N ALA A 670 -7.14 -38.57 10.08
CA ALA A 670 -6.46 -39.61 10.84
C ALA A 670 -6.41 -39.35 12.36
N ARG A 671 -6.44 -38.08 12.80
CA ARG A 671 -6.40 -37.66 14.21
C ARG A 671 -7.32 -36.46 14.48
N PRO A 672 -8.65 -36.66 14.60
CA PRO A 672 -9.56 -35.59 14.97
C PRO A 672 -9.29 -35.12 16.42
N GLY A 673 -9.53 -33.83 16.68
CA GLY A 673 -9.27 -33.19 17.97
C GLY A 673 -8.74 -31.76 17.85
N SER A 674 -8.30 -31.19 18.97
CA SER A 674 -7.65 -29.88 19.01
C SER A 674 -6.17 -29.98 18.66
N HIS A 675 -5.70 -29.12 17.76
CA HIS A 675 -4.31 -29.04 17.31
C HIS A 675 -3.77 -27.61 17.46
N ILE A 676 -2.45 -27.48 17.63
CA ILE A 676 -1.77 -26.18 17.66
C ILE A 676 -0.87 -26.11 16.43
N ILE A 677 -1.22 -25.22 15.51
CA ILE A 677 -0.44 -24.95 14.30
C ILE A 677 0.59 -23.88 14.64
N LYS A 678 1.87 -24.20 14.45
CA LYS A 678 2.96 -23.24 14.56
C LYS A 678 3.42 -22.87 13.16
N SER A 679 3.63 -21.58 12.93
CA SER A 679 4.50 -21.08 11.86
C SER A 679 5.91 -21.66 12.06
N ASP A 680 6.57 -22.05 10.97
CA ASP A 680 7.91 -22.64 11.01
C ASP A 680 9.02 -21.59 10.76
N GLU A 681 10.27 -22.02 10.67
CA GLU A 681 11.42 -21.12 10.47
C GLU A 681 11.40 -20.38 9.10
N ASN A 682 10.48 -20.73 8.20
CA ASN A 682 10.22 -20.03 6.93
C ASN A 682 9.01 -19.08 7.01
N ASP A 683 8.49 -18.83 8.21
CA ASP A 683 7.31 -17.99 8.51
C ASP A 683 6.04 -18.41 7.74
N THR A 684 5.83 -19.74 7.61
CA THR A 684 4.66 -20.25 6.89
C THR A 684 3.34 -19.94 7.61
N ILE A 685 2.44 -19.29 6.88
CA ILE A 685 1.07 -18.96 7.32
C ILE A 685 0.31 -20.24 7.70
N PRO A 686 -0.44 -20.26 8.82
CA PRO A 686 -1.22 -21.43 9.23
C PRO A 686 -2.44 -21.62 8.31
N THR A 687 -2.41 -22.62 7.43
CA THR A 687 -3.50 -22.93 6.47
C THR A 687 -4.25 -24.23 6.77
N ILE A 688 -5.38 -24.46 6.09
CA ILE A 688 -6.19 -25.69 6.18
C ILE A 688 -5.33 -26.94 5.87
N THR A 689 -4.60 -26.97 4.76
CA THR A 689 -3.79 -28.14 4.40
C THR A 689 -2.75 -28.44 5.47
N ARG A 690 -2.16 -27.40 6.06
CA ARG A 690 -1.20 -27.55 7.16
C ARG A 690 -1.85 -28.11 8.43
N ALA A 691 -3.06 -27.66 8.77
CA ALA A 691 -3.81 -28.24 9.90
C ALA A 691 -4.24 -29.69 9.65
N ILE A 692 -4.63 -30.04 8.42
CA ILE A 692 -4.92 -31.41 8.00
C ILE A 692 -3.67 -32.29 8.12
N GLN A 693 -2.50 -31.84 7.67
CA GLN A 693 -1.22 -32.54 7.84
C GLN A 693 -0.90 -32.79 9.33
N VAL A 694 -1.09 -31.80 10.20
CA VAL A 694 -0.87 -31.93 11.66
C VAL A 694 -1.89 -32.90 12.29
N ALA A 695 -3.14 -32.91 11.81
CA ALA A 695 -4.15 -33.93 12.11
C ALA A 695 -3.87 -35.31 11.46
N GLY A 696 -2.69 -35.52 10.86
CA GLY A 696 -2.24 -36.79 10.29
C GLY A 696 -2.75 -37.09 8.89
N GLY A 697 -3.44 -36.15 8.25
CA GLY A 697 -4.00 -36.27 6.90
C GLY A 697 -5.48 -36.66 6.84
N ILE A 698 -6.11 -36.45 5.68
CA ILE A 698 -7.49 -36.90 5.40
C ILE A 698 -7.60 -38.43 5.31
N THR A 699 -8.79 -38.99 5.55
CA THR A 699 -9.05 -40.38 5.12
C THR A 699 -9.39 -40.42 3.63
N GLN A 700 -9.27 -41.60 3.00
CA GLN A 700 -9.80 -41.84 1.65
C GLN A 700 -11.35 -41.82 1.59
N LEU A 701 -12.03 -41.57 2.71
CA LEU A 701 -13.48 -41.41 2.79
C LEU A 701 -13.91 -39.94 2.94
N ALA A 702 -12.97 -38.99 2.98
CA ALA A 702 -13.25 -37.56 3.13
C ALA A 702 -13.90 -36.94 1.88
N ASP A 703 -15.00 -36.21 2.08
CA ASP A 703 -15.52 -35.29 1.07
C ASP A 703 -14.72 -33.97 1.12
N ILE A 704 -13.62 -33.96 0.36
CA ILE A 704 -12.77 -32.77 0.27
C ILE A 704 -13.37 -31.65 -0.60
N ARG A 705 -14.56 -31.85 -1.20
CA ARG A 705 -15.29 -30.83 -1.96
C ARG A 705 -16.23 -30.00 -1.09
N GLN A 706 -16.51 -30.46 0.13
CA GLN A 706 -17.44 -29.83 1.08
C GLN A 706 -16.80 -29.58 2.46
N VAL A 707 -15.50 -29.29 2.49
CA VAL A 707 -14.79 -28.91 3.72
C VAL A 707 -15.35 -27.58 4.23
N GLN A 708 -15.55 -27.46 5.54
CA GLN A 708 -16.04 -26.24 6.19
C GLN A 708 -15.02 -25.76 7.21
N VAL A 709 -14.58 -24.50 7.13
CA VAL A 709 -13.96 -23.81 8.26
C VAL A 709 -15.03 -22.99 8.95
N ARG A 710 -15.31 -23.32 10.22
CA ARG A 710 -16.22 -22.57 11.07
C ARG A 710 -15.42 -21.66 11.98
N ARG A 711 -15.66 -20.36 11.84
CA ARG A 711 -14.91 -19.28 12.49
C ARG A 711 -15.84 -18.49 13.41
N MET A 712 -15.50 -18.36 14.68
CA MET A 712 -16.25 -17.51 15.59
C MET A 712 -15.90 -16.03 15.35
N THR A 713 -16.89 -15.19 15.10
CA THR A 713 -16.69 -13.73 14.97
C THR A 713 -16.55 -13.08 16.35
N ARG A 714 -16.00 -11.87 16.40
CA ARG A 714 -15.92 -11.04 17.62
C ARG A 714 -17.28 -10.58 18.12
N GLU A 715 -18.31 -10.65 17.27
CA GLU A 715 -19.73 -10.49 17.62
C GLU A 715 -20.37 -11.79 18.17
N GLY A 716 -19.61 -12.89 18.30
CA GLY A 716 -20.07 -14.15 18.88
C GLY A 716 -20.93 -15.01 17.95
N SER A 717 -20.85 -14.79 16.64
CA SER A 717 -21.58 -15.56 15.63
C SER A 717 -20.66 -16.58 14.94
N GLU A 718 -21.15 -17.79 14.69
CA GLU A 718 -20.41 -18.80 13.92
C GLU A 718 -20.54 -18.49 12.41
N LYS A 719 -19.41 -18.27 11.73
CA LYS A 719 -19.35 -18.03 10.29
C LYS A 719 -18.73 -19.23 9.59
N THR A 720 -19.47 -19.84 8.66
CA THR A 720 -19.01 -21.00 7.89
C THR A 720 -18.39 -20.53 6.57
N ILE A 721 -17.16 -20.99 6.30
CA ILE A 721 -16.43 -20.81 5.06
C ILE A 721 -16.36 -22.18 4.37
N ASN A 722 -17.06 -22.33 3.24
CA ASN A 722 -17.03 -23.56 2.45
C ASN A 722 -15.78 -23.58 1.56
N VAL A 723 -15.10 -24.73 1.50
CA VAL A 723 -13.79 -24.89 0.86
C VAL A 723 -13.77 -26.15 0.02
N ASN A 724 -13.24 -26.03 -1.20
CA ASN A 724 -13.11 -27.13 -2.15
C ASN A 724 -11.63 -27.49 -2.37
N LEU A 725 -11.08 -28.36 -1.52
CA LEU A 725 -9.70 -28.83 -1.66
C LEU A 725 -9.51 -29.76 -2.87
N TRP A 726 -10.59 -30.21 -3.53
CA TRP A 726 -10.48 -30.92 -4.81
C TRP A 726 -9.93 -29.99 -5.91
N ASP A 727 -10.37 -28.73 -5.94
CA ASP A 727 -9.87 -27.72 -6.90
C ASP A 727 -8.39 -27.38 -6.61
N LEU A 728 -7.98 -27.43 -5.33
CA LEU A 728 -6.56 -27.29 -4.95
C LEU A 728 -5.70 -28.42 -5.51
N LEU A 729 -6.16 -29.68 -5.47
CA LEU A 729 -5.43 -30.82 -6.04
C LEU A 729 -5.42 -30.82 -7.58
N GLN A 730 -6.58 -30.61 -8.21
CA GLN A 730 -6.73 -30.74 -9.65
C GLN A 730 -6.25 -29.52 -10.45
N SER A 731 -6.37 -28.31 -9.89
CA SER A 731 -6.04 -27.05 -10.59
C SER A 731 -4.97 -26.20 -9.90
N GLY A 732 -4.52 -26.58 -8.71
CA GLY A 732 -3.55 -25.78 -7.93
C GLY A 732 -4.15 -24.49 -7.36
N ASP A 733 -5.48 -24.40 -7.19
CA ASP A 733 -6.14 -23.18 -6.72
C ASP A 733 -5.86 -22.88 -5.24
N LEU A 734 -4.74 -22.18 -4.99
CA LEU A 734 -4.29 -21.78 -3.66
C LEU A 734 -5.33 -20.94 -2.87
N ARG A 735 -6.37 -20.38 -3.50
CA ARG A 735 -7.47 -19.67 -2.81
C ARG A 735 -8.31 -20.60 -1.94
N GLN A 736 -8.24 -21.91 -2.17
CA GLN A 736 -8.89 -22.93 -1.36
C GLN A 736 -8.10 -23.27 -0.09
N ASP A 737 -6.80 -23.00 -0.01
CA ASP A 737 -6.01 -23.26 1.20
C ASP A 737 -6.10 -22.08 2.18
N VAL A 738 -7.31 -21.91 2.75
CA VAL A 738 -7.65 -20.75 3.57
C VAL A 738 -6.77 -20.67 4.83
N THR A 739 -6.28 -19.47 5.15
CA THR A 739 -5.64 -19.17 6.43
C THR A 739 -6.58 -19.44 7.60
N LEU A 740 -6.02 -19.93 8.71
CA LEU A 740 -6.72 -20.23 9.95
C LEU A 740 -6.54 -19.13 11.00
N GLN A 741 -7.51 -19.04 11.90
CA GLN A 741 -7.54 -18.12 13.04
C GLN A 741 -7.80 -18.89 14.35
N GLN A 742 -7.50 -18.25 15.48
CA GLN A 742 -7.60 -18.88 16.79
C GLN A 742 -9.06 -19.24 17.11
N GLY A 743 -9.31 -20.53 17.36
CA GLY A 743 -10.64 -21.08 17.62
C GLY A 743 -11.39 -21.57 16.36
N ASP A 744 -10.78 -21.53 15.17
CA ASP A 744 -11.37 -22.14 13.97
C ASP A 744 -11.60 -23.65 14.17
N THR A 745 -12.75 -24.12 13.69
CA THR A 745 -13.10 -25.55 13.64
C THR A 745 -13.21 -25.99 12.18
N ILE A 746 -12.31 -26.87 11.75
CA ILE A 746 -12.30 -27.47 10.42
C ILE A 746 -13.15 -28.74 10.47
N VAL A 747 -14.21 -28.78 9.67
CA VAL A 747 -15.12 -29.93 9.53
C VAL A 747 -14.92 -30.54 8.14
N ILE A 748 -14.59 -31.83 8.10
CA ILE A 748 -14.32 -32.59 6.87
C ILE A 748 -15.35 -33.72 6.79
N PRO A 749 -16.41 -33.60 5.98
CA PRO A 749 -17.49 -34.60 5.93
C PRO A 749 -17.05 -35.97 5.39
N THR A 750 -17.83 -37.02 5.65
CA THR A 750 -17.69 -38.31 4.99
C THR A 750 -18.41 -38.31 3.64
N ALA A 751 -17.73 -38.74 2.58
CA ALA A 751 -18.26 -38.80 1.23
C ALA A 751 -19.32 -39.90 1.09
N ILE A 752 -20.52 -39.53 0.64
CA ILE A 752 -21.67 -40.44 0.49
C ILE A 752 -21.44 -41.46 -0.64
N ALA A 753 -20.67 -41.07 -1.66
CA ALA A 753 -20.19 -41.93 -2.74
C ALA A 753 -18.75 -41.55 -3.10
N LEU A 754 -17.95 -42.55 -3.48
CA LEU A 754 -16.53 -42.41 -3.83
C LEU A 754 -16.25 -43.23 -5.09
N ASN A 755 -15.68 -42.61 -6.13
CA ASN A 755 -15.06 -43.37 -7.20
C ASN A 755 -13.73 -43.98 -6.69
N SER A 756 -13.36 -45.18 -7.16
CA SER A 756 -12.03 -45.75 -6.87
C SER A 756 -10.89 -44.91 -7.45
N GLU A 757 -11.12 -44.23 -8.57
CA GLU A 757 -10.13 -43.31 -9.17
C GLU A 757 -9.89 -42.10 -8.24
N GLU A 758 -10.96 -41.44 -7.80
CA GLU A 758 -10.89 -40.34 -6.83
C GLU A 758 -10.20 -40.76 -5.53
N ALA A 759 -10.53 -41.93 -4.99
CA ALA A 759 -9.90 -42.44 -3.77
C ALA A 759 -8.38 -42.69 -3.93
N ASN A 760 -7.93 -43.06 -5.13
CA ASN A 760 -6.50 -43.23 -5.44
C ASN A 760 -5.79 -41.87 -5.63
N GLU A 761 -6.47 -40.84 -6.15
CA GLU A 761 -5.93 -39.47 -6.22
C GLU A 761 -5.86 -38.80 -4.83
N LEU A 762 -6.90 -38.96 -4.00
CA LEU A 762 -6.86 -38.51 -2.60
C LEU A 762 -5.68 -39.13 -1.86
N ALA A 763 -5.41 -40.42 -2.08
CA ALA A 763 -4.33 -41.15 -1.45
C ALA A 763 -2.92 -40.62 -1.81
N SER A 764 -2.73 -39.94 -2.94
CA SER A 764 -1.44 -39.32 -3.33
C SER A 764 -1.32 -37.83 -2.97
N ALA A 765 -2.34 -37.23 -2.34
CA ALA A 765 -2.34 -35.83 -1.95
C ALA A 765 -1.27 -35.48 -0.89
N SER A 766 -0.72 -34.26 -0.97
CA SER A 766 0.26 -33.72 -0.01
C SER A 766 -0.29 -33.48 1.40
N PHE A 767 -1.59 -33.66 1.60
CA PHE A 767 -2.29 -33.57 2.89
C PHE A 767 -3.01 -34.89 3.24
N SER A 768 -2.57 -36.01 2.66
CA SER A 768 -2.97 -37.37 3.06
C SER A 768 -1.92 -38.02 4.00
N PRO A 769 -2.29 -39.08 4.75
CA PRO A 769 -1.39 -39.76 5.68
C PRO A 769 -0.19 -40.36 4.95
N ALA A 770 1.02 -40.18 5.48
CA ALA A 770 2.23 -40.79 4.91
C ALA A 770 2.23 -42.33 4.98
N GLU A 771 1.50 -42.91 5.94
CA GLU A 771 1.28 -44.35 6.08
C GLU A 771 -0.20 -44.60 6.40
N ILE A 772 -0.77 -45.64 5.79
CA ILE A 772 -2.09 -46.21 6.11
C ILE A 772 -1.89 -47.49 6.94
N THR A 773 -2.77 -47.72 7.92
CA THR A 773 -2.80 -48.98 8.68
C THR A 773 -3.80 -49.95 8.05
N ILE A 774 -3.34 -51.17 7.82
CA ILE A 774 -4.14 -52.32 7.37
C ILE A 774 -3.96 -53.47 8.36
N ASN A 775 -4.89 -54.43 8.39
CA ASN A 775 -4.79 -55.60 9.28
C ASN A 775 -4.62 -56.88 8.46
N ILE A 776 -3.52 -57.60 8.63
CA ILE A 776 -3.24 -58.85 7.91
C ILE A 776 -3.35 -60.01 8.89
N VAL A 777 -4.29 -60.93 8.62
CA VAL A 777 -4.75 -61.96 9.56
C VAL A 777 -4.64 -63.34 8.91
N GLY A 778 -4.23 -64.37 9.67
CA GLY A 778 -4.11 -65.74 9.19
C GLY A 778 -2.67 -66.15 8.87
N GLU A 779 -2.48 -66.98 7.84
CA GLU A 779 -1.23 -67.69 7.57
C GLU A 779 -0.15 -66.84 6.84
N VAL A 780 0.22 -65.71 7.44
CA VAL A 780 1.41 -64.91 7.06
C VAL A 780 2.55 -65.11 8.06
N VAL A 781 3.73 -64.56 7.77
CA VAL A 781 4.91 -64.64 8.66
C VAL A 781 4.79 -63.68 9.85
N LYS A 782 4.18 -62.50 9.66
CA LYS A 782 3.89 -61.51 10.72
C LYS A 782 2.43 -61.04 10.64
N PRO A 783 1.47 -61.76 11.25
CA PRO A 783 0.08 -61.30 11.32
C PRO A 783 -0.07 -60.16 12.34
N GLY A 784 -0.98 -59.23 12.06
CA GLY A 784 -1.26 -58.06 12.89
C GLY A 784 -1.57 -56.81 12.06
N ALA A 785 -1.53 -55.65 12.72
CA ALA A 785 -1.56 -54.35 12.05
C ALA A 785 -0.24 -54.11 11.32
N VAL A 786 -0.31 -53.71 10.05
CA VAL A 786 0.84 -53.37 9.21
C VAL A 786 0.64 -51.94 8.70
N GLN A 787 1.67 -51.11 8.82
CA GLN A 787 1.69 -49.79 8.21
C GLN A 787 2.35 -49.88 6.83
N VAL A 788 1.71 -49.29 5.83
CA VAL A 788 2.19 -49.24 4.43
C VAL A 788 1.88 -47.86 3.83
N PRO A 789 2.59 -47.40 2.79
CA PRO A 789 2.22 -46.17 2.10
C PRO A 789 0.78 -46.21 1.52
N PRO A 790 0.11 -45.06 1.31
CA PRO A 790 -1.11 -45.00 0.52
C PRO A 790 -0.94 -45.61 -0.87
N ASN A 791 -2.04 -46.09 -1.47
CA ASN A 791 -2.05 -46.81 -2.75
C ASN A 791 -1.19 -48.09 -2.80
N THR A 792 -0.66 -48.58 -1.68
CA THR A 792 0.08 -49.86 -1.65
C THR A 792 -0.80 -51.00 -2.17
N PRO A 793 -0.33 -51.78 -3.18
CA PRO A 793 -1.06 -52.94 -3.67
C PRO A 793 -1.02 -54.12 -2.68
N LEU A 794 -2.04 -54.98 -2.77
CA LEU A 794 -2.21 -56.18 -1.95
C LEU A 794 -0.95 -57.06 -1.86
N ASN A 795 -0.22 -57.26 -2.97
CA ASN A 795 0.99 -58.09 -2.98
C ASN A 795 2.14 -57.48 -2.15
N GLN A 796 2.37 -56.17 -2.22
CA GLN A 796 3.38 -55.44 -1.45
C GLN A 796 3.03 -55.39 0.04
N ALA A 797 1.74 -55.27 0.37
CA ALA A 797 1.25 -55.35 1.74
C ALA A 797 1.47 -56.75 2.35
N LEU A 798 1.18 -57.82 1.61
CA LEU A 798 1.47 -59.19 2.02
C LEU A 798 2.98 -59.43 2.18
N LEU A 799 3.82 -58.82 1.33
CA LEU A 799 5.27 -58.85 1.47
C LEU A 799 5.76 -58.11 2.73
N ALA A 800 5.13 -56.98 3.09
CA ALA A 800 5.41 -56.25 4.34
C ALA A 800 5.08 -57.07 5.60
N ALA A 801 4.06 -57.93 5.55
CA ALA A 801 3.79 -58.96 6.57
C ALA A 801 4.79 -60.15 6.56
N GLY A 802 5.91 -60.02 5.85
CA GLY A 802 6.91 -61.08 5.67
C GLY A 802 6.50 -62.17 4.68
N GLY A 803 5.42 -61.98 3.94
CA GLY A 803 4.89 -62.93 2.95
C GLY A 803 4.10 -64.08 3.57
N PHE A 804 3.78 -65.04 2.70
CA PHE A 804 3.09 -66.28 3.05
C PHE A 804 3.97 -67.21 3.88
N ASN A 805 3.45 -67.72 5.00
CA ASN A 805 4.11 -68.80 5.71
C ASN A 805 3.96 -70.15 4.95
N THR A 806 4.61 -71.21 5.44
CA THR A 806 4.63 -72.53 4.79
C THR A 806 3.28 -73.24 4.69
N ARG A 807 2.27 -72.83 5.49
CA ARG A 807 0.93 -73.44 5.54
C ARG A 807 -0.11 -72.69 4.70
N ALA A 808 0.22 -71.49 4.21
CA ALA A 808 -0.70 -70.54 3.60
C ALA A 808 -1.29 -70.95 2.24
N ARG A 809 -2.51 -70.51 1.95
CA ARG A 809 -3.17 -70.65 0.64
C ARG A 809 -2.68 -69.59 -0.36
N LYS A 810 -1.46 -69.75 -0.85
CA LYS A 810 -0.72 -68.79 -1.72
C LYS A 810 -1.45 -68.29 -2.98
N ARG A 811 -2.55 -68.92 -3.42
CA ARG A 811 -3.34 -68.51 -4.60
C ARG A 811 -4.53 -67.60 -4.29
N THR A 812 -5.05 -67.54 -3.06
CA THR A 812 -6.28 -66.78 -2.79
C THR A 812 -6.31 -66.22 -1.38
N VAL A 813 -6.65 -64.93 -1.25
CA VAL A 813 -6.93 -64.27 0.04
C VAL A 813 -8.32 -63.65 0.01
N GLU A 814 -8.85 -63.32 1.17
CA GLU A 814 -10.10 -62.58 1.31
C GLU A 814 -9.78 -61.15 1.75
N LEU A 815 -10.10 -60.16 0.92
CA LEU A 815 -10.08 -58.75 1.29
C LEU A 815 -11.43 -58.39 1.91
N VAL A 816 -11.41 -57.79 3.09
CA VAL A 816 -12.58 -57.29 3.80
C VAL A 816 -12.40 -55.77 3.96
N ARG A 817 -13.29 -54.99 3.36
CA ARG A 817 -13.19 -53.53 3.23
C ARG A 817 -14.46 -52.86 3.73
N LEU A 818 -14.30 -51.88 4.63
CA LEU A 818 -15.40 -51.02 5.08
C LEU A 818 -15.73 -50.00 3.98
N ASN A 819 -17.01 -49.89 3.64
CA ASN A 819 -17.54 -48.90 2.70
C ASN A 819 -17.96 -47.64 3.47
N ALA A 820 -17.98 -46.48 2.80
CA ALA A 820 -18.36 -45.20 3.40
C ALA A 820 -19.78 -45.16 4.01
N ASN A 821 -20.68 -46.04 3.56
CA ASN A 821 -22.02 -46.21 4.13
C ASN A 821 -22.08 -47.15 5.36
N GLY A 822 -20.93 -47.49 5.96
CA GLY A 822 -20.83 -48.39 7.11
C GLY A 822 -21.00 -49.89 6.80
N THR A 823 -21.29 -50.27 5.55
CA THR A 823 -21.37 -51.70 5.17
C THR A 823 -19.99 -52.31 4.97
N VAL A 824 -19.84 -53.59 5.28
CA VAL A 824 -18.59 -54.32 5.03
C VAL A 824 -18.71 -55.12 3.74
N SER A 825 -17.84 -54.84 2.78
CA SER A 825 -17.65 -55.69 1.60
C SER A 825 -16.63 -56.79 1.91
N LYS A 826 -16.88 -58.00 1.41
CA LYS A 826 -15.94 -59.13 1.47
C LYS A 826 -15.74 -59.67 0.06
N ARG A 827 -14.48 -59.80 -0.35
CA ARG A 827 -14.10 -60.22 -1.71
C ARG A 827 -12.95 -61.22 -1.66
N SER A 828 -13.15 -62.39 -2.25
CA SER A 828 -12.04 -63.30 -2.57
C SER A 828 -11.27 -62.76 -3.75
N ILE A 829 -9.94 -62.74 -3.63
CA ILE A 829 -9.01 -62.27 -4.67
C ILE A 829 -8.08 -63.44 -4.99
N GLU A 830 -8.02 -63.84 -6.26
CA GLU A 830 -7.00 -64.77 -6.74
C GLU A 830 -5.70 -63.99 -6.95
N ILE A 831 -4.67 -64.35 -6.19
CA ILE A 831 -3.39 -63.65 -6.17
C ILE A 831 -2.54 -64.15 -7.31
N ASP A 832 -2.15 -63.20 -8.14
CA ASP A 832 -1.10 -63.32 -9.12
C ASP A 832 0.07 -62.43 -8.68
N LEU A 833 1.28 -62.99 -8.63
CA LEU A 833 2.50 -62.29 -8.21
C LEU A 833 3.31 -61.78 -9.41
N GLU A 834 2.94 -62.13 -10.64
CA GLU A 834 3.60 -61.68 -11.87
C GLU A 834 2.95 -60.41 -12.43
N ASN A 835 1.74 -60.06 -11.95
CA ASN A 835 0.98 -58.91 -12.38
C ASN A 835 1.17 -57.65 -11.50
N GLY A 836 1.04 -56.48 -12.12
CA GLY A 836 1.14 -55.16 -11.46
C GLY A 836 -0.10 -54.79 -10.63
N ILE A 837 -0.35 -53.50 -10.43
CA ILE A 837 -1.58 -53.03 -9.78
C ILE A 837 -2.76 -53.34 -10.73
N ASN A 838 -3.72 -54.16 -10.29
CA ASN A 838 -4.98 -54.37 -11.02
C ASN A 838 -6.15 -54.63 -10.08
N GLU A 839 -7.32 -54.04 -10.40
CA GLU A 839 -8.51 -54.20 -9.56
C GLU A 839 -9.01 -55.65 -9.50
N GLN A 840 -8.62 -56.56 -10.41
CA GLN A 840 -9.00 -57.97 -10.38
C GLN A 840 -8.23 -58.81 -9.34
N ASN A 841 -6.89 -58.76 -9.36
CA ASN A 841 -6.02 -59.74 -8.66
C ASN A 841 -5.10 -59.08 -7.62
N ASN A 842 -4.86 -57.77 -7.73
CA ASN A 842 -3.91 -57.02 -6.90
C ASN A 842 -4.35 -55.54 -6.72
N PRO A 843 -5.50 -55.29 -6.07
CA PRO A 843 -6.03 -53.94 -5.91
C PRO A 843 -5.20 -53.11 -4.92
N THR A 844 -5.35 -51.78 -4.99
CA THR A 844 -4.83 -50.85 -3.97
C THR A 844 -5.57 -51.06 -2.65
N LEU A 845 -4.84 -50.99 -1.54
CA LEU A 845 -5.42 -51.09 -0.19
C LEU A 845 -5.79 -49.73 0.38
N ARG A 846 -6.79 -49.74 1.26
CA ARG A 846 -7.37 -48.58 1.94
C ARG A 846 -7.15 -48.66 3.47
N PRO A 847 -7.17 -47.53 4.20
CA PRO A 847 -7.12 -47.56 5.66
C PRO A 847 -8.17 -48.50 6.26
N ASN A 848 -7.76 -49.29 7.24
CA ASN A 848 -8.57 -50.30 7.93
C ASN A 848 -9.04 -51.50 7.07
N ASP A 849 -8.54 -51.68 5.85
CA ASP A 849 -8.71 -52.96 5.12
C ASP A 849 -8.17 -54.14 5.95
N VAL A 850 -8.91 -55.25 5.95
CA VAL A 850 -8.48 -56.51 6.57
C VAL A 850 -8.22 -57.56 5.49
N VAL A 851 -6.98 -58.05 5.42
CA VAL A 851 -6.57 -59.11 4.48
C VAL A 851 -6.48 -60.43 5.23
N ILE A 852 -7.33 -61.39 4.86
CA ILE A 852 -7.41 -62.70 5.52
C ILE A 852 -6.76 -63.77 4.63
N VAL A 853 -5.70 -64.40 5.16
CA VAL A 853 -4.90 -65.44 4.48
C VAL A 853 -5.26 -66.81 5.03
N GLY A 854 -6.02 -67.59 4.24
CA GLY A 854 -6.48 -68.92 4.63
C GLY A 854 -5.39 -70.00 4.63
N LYS A 855 -5.67 -71.13 5.31
CA LYS A 855 -4.85 -72.36 5.28
C LYS A 855 -4.92 -73.05 3.91
N SER A 856 -3.82 -73.68 3.49
CA SER A 856 -3.74 -74.49 2.27
C SER A 856 -4.48 -75.83 2.41
N GLY A 857 -4.97 -76.37 1.29
CA GLY A 857 -5.86 -77.54 1.27
C GLY A 857 -5.25 -78.86 1.79
N LEU A 858 -3.92 -78.95 1.91
CA LEU A 858 -3.23 -80.10 2.52
C LEU A 858 -2.83 -79.86 3.98
N ALA A 859 -2.77 -78.59 4.43
CA ALA A 859 -2.60 -78.26 5.85
C ALA A 859 -3.92 -78.33 6.64
N GLY A 860 -5.07 -78.33 5.95
CA GLY A 860 -6.41 -78.42 6.57
C GLY A 860 -6.81 -79.81 7.06
N LEU A 861 -5.94 -80.83 6.95
CA LEU A 861 -6.27 -82.25 7.23
C LEU A 861 -5.42 -82.89 8.34
N SER A 862 -4.68 -82.12 9.16
CA SER A 862 -3.94 -82.69 10.30
C SER A 862 -4.01 -81.92 11.63
N ASP A 863 -4.67 -80.75 11.69
CA ASP A 863 -4.93 -80.05 12.95
C ASP A 863 -6.32 -80.44 13.51
N THR A 864 -6.36 -81.06 14.69
CA THR A 864 -7.60 -81.43 15.38
C THR A 864 -8.17 -80.26 16.19
N VAL A 865 -9.50 -80.13 16.16
CA VAL A 865 -10.40 -79.34 17.03
C VAL A 865 -9.71 -78.47 18.10
N GLY A 866 -9.51 -77.19 17.80
CA GLY A 866 -9.08 -76.16 18.75
C GLY A 866 -9.07 -74.75 18.13
N ASP A 867 -9.62 -73.77 18.85
CA ASP A 867 -9.43 -72.31 18.69
C ASP A 867 -9.46 -71.70 17.28
N VAL A 868 -10.64 -71.70 16.64
CA VAL A 868 -10.91 -70.99 15.36
C VAL A 868 -11.89 -69.80 15.50
N LEU A 869 -12.44 -69.54 16.70
CA LEU A 869 -13.47 -68.49 16.92
C LEU A 869 -13.09 -67.37 17.91
N SER A 870 -11.80 -67.26 18.29
CA SER A 870 -11.36 -66.42 19.42
C SER A 870 -10.35 -65.31 19.08
N PRO A 871 -10.52 -64.53 17.99
CA PRO A 871 -10.06 -63.13 18.04
C PRO A 871 -11.11 -62.08 17.61
N LEU A 872 -12.18 -62.47 16.91
CA LEU A 872 -13.14 -61.52 16.30
C LEU A 872 -13.94 -60.67 17.30
N ARG A 873 -13.89 -60.96 18.60
CA ARG A 873 -14.50 -60.13 19.67
C ARG A 873 -13.69 -58.90 20.07
N PHE A 874 -12.46 -58.72 19.59
CA PHE A 874 -11.55 -57.66 20.07
C PHE A 874 -11.26 -56.53 19.06
N ILE A 875 -11.86 -56.54 17.86
CA ILE A 875 -11.57 -55.55 16.80
C ILE A 875 -12.66 -54.47 16.66
N PHE A 876 -13.86 -54.63 17.27
CA PHE A 876 -14.96 -53.65 17.19
C PHE A 876 -15.51 -53.18 18.55
N PRO A 877 -14.75 -52.40 19.34
CA PRO A 877 -15.23 -51.81 20.59
C PRO A 877 -15.97 -50.48 20.38
N ILE A 878 -17.11 -50.47 19.65
CA ILE A 878 -17.97 -49.27 19.48
C ILE A 878 -19.46 -49.60 19.25
N LEU A 879 -19.79 -50.64 18.46
CA LEU A 879 -21.17 -50.93 18.01
C LEU A 879 -22.05 -51.69 19.03
N ASN A 880 -21.97 -51.36 20.31
CA ASN A 880 -22.85 -51.94 21.34
C ASN A 880 -23.03 -51.03 22.57
N LEU A 881 -23.24 -49.73 22.33
CA LEU A 881 -23.63 -48.75 23.37
C LEU A 881 -24.52 -47.63 22.80
N PHE A 882 -25.62 -48.05 22.18
CA PHE A 882 -26.85 -47.28 21.94
C PHE A 882 -28.03 -48.15 22.41
#